data_AF-U4K273-F1
#
_entry.id   AF-U4K273-F1
#
_cell.length_a   1.000
_cell.length_b   1.000
_cell.length_c   1.000
_cell.angle_alpha   90.00
_cell.angle_beta   90.00
_cell.angle_gamma   90.00
#
_symmetry.space_group_name_H-M   'P 1'
#
loop_
_entity.id
_entity.type
_entity.pdbx_description
1 polymer ?
#
loop_
_entity_poly.entity_id
_entity_poly.type
_entity_poly.pdbx_seq_one_letter_code
_entity_poly.pdbx_strand_id
1 'polypeptide(L)'
;MSSGQTLSRTLMKLPLSVLVKGTTIPSNPVEDLGIDITKPIVYALPFRSNVDLLTFQRYAIELGLPDPLSALEINGQPFGRFVFTSSRPTLIQDDHDAPSESVDLFTELLKLHTNDSDLDVQVIPVSVMWGRKPGKEDRQKPYLESMNGPQKAKALLLSGRDCLVRFSPVVSLRFMADSHGTDKEIAHKLTRVARIHFSRQKLAASGPNLPERQALFQRLLRSEAIKKAVEDEAKSKGITIEKAEKEARAIMDEVAADFSYSLIKKGDRFLGWLWNKLYQGLNINNASTVRKLAQDGHEIVYVPCHRSHMDYLLLSYVLYQEGMVPPHIAAGINLNFFPAGPIFRRGGAFFIRRSFKGNKLYSTIFREYLAELFAKGYSVEYFSEGGRSRTGRLLQAKTGMLAMTIQAMLRGLNRPVTLVPVYIGYEHVMEVSTYAKELRGKRKEKENAGLVLKTLRKLRNFGRGYVNFGEPIPLNQYLNEHVPEWTNDIDPVDSPKPQWMTPVVNQLAEKMMTHINDAAATNALTLCALALLASRQRALSHDTLIQQIDSYLALLRHVPYSSTSTTPDTDAEALVKHAVGLDKFVIEPDTMGDIVSLDRQQSILMTYYRNNIIHLFAIPSLIAQSVVQHESLSVSKLTEIVTTLYPFLKKELFLHYDEDDIADVVEKTVAEFARQEIVYLDGDTVSISQKRIQSLILYARTIQETLQRYSIAITQLADAPELGRAELEQRSQQVAQRLGRLHGINAPEFFDKGVFAALFSTLKDQEYLDLDGQCDLSKTKELACTLSKLLPTEVKLTIQESRQSEG
;
A
#
# COMPACT_ATOMS: atom_id res chain seq x y z
N MET A 1 22.92 -31.94 29.46
CA MET A 1 21.76 -31.26 30.10
C MET A 1 21.33 -32.04 31.34
N SER A 2 20.99 -31.37 32.45
CA SER A 2 20.53 -32.01 33.71
C SER A 2 19.16 -32.69 33.53
N SER A 3 19.01 -33.91 34.06
CA SER A 3 17.80 -34.76 33.98
C SER A 3 16.51 -34.07 34.46
N GLY A 4 16.61 -33.11 35.40
CA GLY A 4 15.47 -32.33 35.88
C GLY A 4 14.89 -31.33 34.86
N GLN A 5 15.71 -30.81 33.94
CA GLN A 5 15.23 -29.92 32.88
C GLN A 5 14.42 -30.68 31.83
N THR A 6 14.77 -31.94 31.56
CA THR A 6 14.06 -32.80 30.61
C THR A 6 12.67 -33.18 31.13
N LEU A 7 12.55 -33.56 32.40
CA LEU A 7 11.27 -33.92 33.03
C LEU A 7 10.29 -32.73 33.07
N SER A 8 10.77 -31.56 33.51
CA SER A 8 9.93 -30.35 33.58
C SER A 8 9.43 -29.89 32.19
N ARG A 9 10.25 -30.03 31.14
CA ARG A 9 9.85 -29.72 29.76
C ARG A 9 8.77 -30.67 29.26
N THR A 10 8.91 -31.97 29.49
CA THR A 10 7.92 -32.97 29.08
C THR A 10 6.56 -32.72 29.73
N LEU A 11 6.54 -32.40 31.03
CA LEU A 11 5.30 -32.06 31.76
C LEU A 11 4.62 -30.78 31.24
N MET A 12 5.38 -29.83 30.67
CA MET A 12 4.83 -28.58 30.13
C MET A 12 4.28 -28.71 28.70
N LYS A 13 4.59 -29.76 27.93
CA LYS A 13 4.15 -29.88 26.53
C LYS A 13 2.61 -29.92 26.39
N LEU A 14 1.93 -30.69 27.24
CA LEU A 14 0.47 -30.83 27.20
C LEU A 14 -0.29 -29.54 27.54
N PRO A 15 0.00 -28.81 28.65
CA PRO A 15 -0.70 -27.56 28.92
C PRO A 15 -0.40 -26.50 27.85
N LEU A 16 0.81 -26.47 27.29
CA LEU A 16 1.15 -25.54 26.21
C LEU A 16 0.39 -25.86 24.91
N SER A 17 0.22 -27.14 24.55
CA SER A 17 -0.51 -27.49 23.31
C SER A 17 -1.98 -27.06 23.33
N VAL A 18 -2.59 -27.01 24.52
CA VAL A 18 -3.98 -26.58 24.73
C VAL A 18 -4.12 -25.05 24.87
N LEU A 19 -3.21 -24.42 25.63
CA LEU A 19 -3.30 -23.00 25.98
C LEU A 19 -2.69 -22.08 24.92
N VAL A 20 -1.69 -22.57 24.17
CA VAL A 20 -0.96 -21.77 23.19
C VAL A 20 -1.50 -22.01 21.79
N LYS A 21 -2.00 -20.93 21.19
CA LYS A 21 -2.24 -20.82 19.75
C LYS A 21 -1.67 -19.49 19.32
N GLY A 22 -0.45 -19.53 18.80
CA GLY A 22 0.23 -18.38 18.25
C GLY A 22 0.25 -18.36 16.73
N THR A 23 0.70 -17.23 16.20
CA THR A 23 1.00 -17.01 14.79
C THR A 23 2.51 -16.90 14.59
N THR A 24 2.99 -17.34 13.43
CA THR A 24 4.39 -17.20 13.03
C THR A 24 4.53 -16.00 12.10
N ILE A 25 5.60 -15.22 12.28
CA ILE A 25 5.94 -14.11 11.40
C ILE A 25 7.42 -14.18 11.01
N PRO A 26 7.72 -14.19 9.70
CA PRO A 26 6.78 -14.39 8.59
C PRO A 26 6.07 -15.77 8.67
N SER A 27 5.02 -15.95 7.87
CA SER A 27 4.27 -17.21 7.78
C SER A 27 5.13 -18.33 7.20
N ASN A 28 5.98 -18.02 6.21
CA ASN A 28 6.96 -18.94 5.62
C ASN A 28 8.40 -18.40 5.83
N PRO A 29 9.03 -18.61 7.00
CA PRO A 29 10.35 -18.04 7.26
C PRO A 29 11.47 -18.65 6.45
N VAL A 30 11.33 -19.88 5.93
CA VAL A 30 12.39 -20.50 5.13
C VAL A 30 12.61 -19.72 3.85
N GLU A 31 11.52 -19.46 3.13
CA GLU A 31 11.53 -18.70 1.89
C GLU A 31 11.74 -17.20 2.13
N ASP A 32 10.94 -16.59 3.01
CA ASP A 32 10.94 -15.14 3.24
C ASP A 32 12.24 -14.59 3.84
N LEU A 33 13.02 -15.43 4.53
CA LEU A 33 14.26 -15.02 5.20
C LEU A 33 15.50 -15.67 4.59
N GLY A 34 15.35 -16.44 3.50
CA GLY A 34 16.46 -17.14 2.84
C GLY A 34 17.19 -18.10 3.78
N ILE A 35 16.46 -18.85 4.60
CA ILE A 35 17.06 -19.84 5.50
C ILE A 35 17.46 -21.05 4.67
N ASP A 36 18.72 -21.44 4.75
CA ASP A 36 19.24 -22.61 4.05
C ASP A 36 19.22 -23.81 5.01
N ILE A 37 18.16 -24.62 4.90
CA ILE A 37 17.97 -25.79 5.76
C ILE A 37 19.05 -26.86 5.60
N THR A 38 19.91 -26.76 4.57
CA THR A 38 21.04 -27.68 4.37
C THR A 38 22.25 -27.30 5.21
N LYS A 39 22.32 -26.05 5.70
CA LYS A 39 23.39 -25.56 6.56
C LYS A 39 23.12 -25.83 8.04
N PRO A 40 24.16 -25.88 8.90
CA PRO A 40 24.00 -25.94 10.35
C PRO A 40 23.23 -24.72 10.89
N ILE A 41 22.15 -24.94 11.63
CA ILE A 41 21.28 -23.87 12.18
C ILE A 41 21.35 -23.83 13.70
N VAL A 42 21.49 -22.63 14.27
CA VAL A 42 21.42 -22.35 15.72
C VAL A 42 20.41 -21.23 15.99
N TYR A 43 19.57 -21.38 17.01
CA TYR A 43 18.54 -20.40 17.35
C TYR A 43 18.94 -19.50 18.53
N ALA A 44 18.84 -18.19 18.37
CA ALA A 44 19.07 -17.24 19.45
C ALA A 44 17.74 -16.74 20.03
N LEU A 45 17.54 -16.86 21.34
CA LEU A 45 16.34 -16.40 22.04
C LEU A 45 16.67 -15.27 23.04
N PRO A 46 15.75 -14.33 23.32
CA PRO A 46 16.04 -13.17 24.17
C PRO A 46 16.31 -13.53 25.64
N PHE A 47 15.62 -14.53 26.18
CA PHE A 47 15.62 -14.84 27.61
C PHE A 47 15.58 -16.34 27.87
N ARG A 48 16.28 -16.81 28.93
CA ARG A 48 16.30 -18.21 29.36
C ARG A 48 14.92 -18.73 29.76
N SER A 49 14.13 -19.28 28.82
CA SER A 49 12.72 -19.57 29.03
C SER A 49 12.25 -20.87 28.41
N ASN A 50 11.98 -21.89 29.24
CA ASN A 50 11.46 -23.18 28.77
C ASN A 50 10.09 -23.05 28.08
N VAL A 51 9.23 -22.15 28.57
CA VAL A 51 7.92 -21.89 27.94
C VAL A 51 8.08 -21.30 26.55
N ASP A 52 9.00 -20.35 26.37
CA ASP A 52 9.28 -19.76 25.06
C ASP A 52 9.93 -20.79 24.14
N LEU A 53 10.94 -21.51 24.63
CA LEU A 53 11.66 -22.54 23.88
C LEU A 53 10.73 -23.66 23.40
N LEU A 54 9.83 -24.17 24.24
CA LEU A 54 8.87 -25.21 23.86
C LEU A 54 7.79 -24.70 22.91
N THR A 55 7.36 -23.44 23.09
CA THR A 55 6.41 -22.80 22.17
C THR A 55 7.05 -22.65 20.79
N PHE A 56 8.27 -22.09 20.75
CA PHE A 56 9.05 -21.95 19.54
C PHE A 56 9.35 -23.31 18.88
N GLN A 57 9.79 -24.31 19.64
CA GLN A 57 10.09 -25.67 19.14
C GLN A 57 8.96 -26.21 18.27
N ARG A 58 7.72 -26.09 18.74
CA ARG A 58 6.54 -26.54 18.00
C ARG A 58 6.47 -25.89 16.61
N TYR A 59 6.61 -24.57 16.54
CA TYR A 59 6.54 -23.84 15.28
C TYR A 59 7.74 -24.08 14.37
N ALA A 60 8.94 -24.25 14.93
CA ALA A 60 10.11 -24.62 14.14
C ALA A 60 9.87 -25.94 13.39
N ILE A 61 9.40 -26.97 14.10
CA ILE A 61 9.12 -28.29 13.52
C ILE A 61 7.97 -28.22 12.51
N GLU A 62 6.88 -27.51 12.83
CA GLU A 62 5.74 -27.32 11.91
C GLU A 62 6.15 -26.63 10.60
N LEU A 63 7.17 -25.77 10.63
CA LEU A 63 7.70 -25.04 9.48
C LEU A 63 8.88 -25.75 8.78
N GLY A 64 9.18 -27.00 9.14
CA GLY A 64 10.26 -27.79 8.53
C GLY A 64 11.67 -27.39 8.98
N LEU A 65 11.80 -26.55 10.01
CA LEU A 65 13.10 -26.19 10.59
C LEU A 65 13.57 -27.26 11.60
N PRO A 66 14.89 -27.44 11.79
CA PRO A 66 15.42 -28.42 12.72
C PRO A 66 14.95 -28.20 14.17
N ASP A 67 14.67 -29.28 14.89
CA ASP A 67 14.22 -29.21 16.29
C ASP A 67 15.29 -28.51 17.16
N PRO A 68 14.99 -27.36 17.81
CA PRO A 68 15.94 -26.68 18.68
C PRO A 68 16.44 -27.54 19.86
N LEU A 69 15.71 -28.57 20.29
CA LEU A 69 16.13 -29.46 21.37
C LEU A 69 16.96 -30.66 20.88
N SER A 70 17.09 -30.86 19.57
CA SER A 70 17.98 -31.88 19.00
C SER A 70 19.44 -31.41 19.02
N ALA A 71 20.38 -32.36 19.12
CA ALA A 71 21.80 -32.05 18.99
C ALA A 71 22.11 -31.54 17.58
N LEU A 72 23.00 -30.57 17.47
CA LEU A 72 23.57 -30.10 16.20
C LEU A 72 24.90 -30.83 15.98
N GLU A 73 24.98 -31.68 14.96
CA GLU A 73 26.23 -32.37 14.64
C GLU A 73 27.03 -31.57 13.60
N ILE A 74 28.26 -31.18 13.95
CA ILE A 74 29.21 -30.55 13.02
C ILE A 74 30.52 -31.34 13.12
N ASN A 75 31.02 -31.86 12.01
CA ASN A 75 32.26 -32.64 11.95
C ASN A 75 32.32 -33.79 12.98
N GLY A 76 31.18 -34.46 13.20
CA GLY A 76 31.04 -35.57 14.16
C GLY A 76 30.99 -35.17 15.64
N GLN A 77 31.02 -33.87 15.96
CA GLN A 77 30.91 -33.34 17.32
C GLN A 77 29.50 -32.79 17.59
N PRO A 78 28.87 -33.13 18.74
CA PRO A 78 27.54 -32.65 19.08
C PRO A 78 27.58 -31.29 19.79
N PHE A 79 26.79 -30.34 19.29
CA PHE A 79 26.61 -29.00 19.85
C PHE A 79 25.15 -28.75 20.24
N GLY A 80 24.92 -27.73 21.06
CA GLY A 80 23.57 -27.21 21.32
C GLY A 80 23.04 -26.43 20.12
N ARG A 81 21.73 -26.54 19.86
CA ARG A 81 21.08 -25.85 18.73
C ARG A 81 20.41 -24.53 19.11
N PHE A 82 20.56 -24.08 20.36
CA PHE A 82 20.01 -22.80 20.80
C PHE A 82 20.86 -22.12 21.88
N VAL A 83 20.70 -20.81 21.96
CA VAL A 83 21.40 -19.90 22.88
C VAL A 83 20.44 -18.84 23.40
N PHE A 84 20.74 -18.27 24.56
CA PHE A 84 20.00 -17.15 25.14
C PHE A 84 20.87 -15.90 25.17
N THR A 85 20.29 -14.74 24.86
CA THR A 85 21.04 -13.46 24.86
C THR A 85 20.99 -12.74 26.20
N SER A 86 20.11 -13.16 27.12
CA SER A 86 20.02 -12.62 28.47
C SER A 86 19.64 -13.69 29.49
N SER A 87 20.24 -13.60 30.67
CA SER A 87 19.76 -14.23 31.90
C SER A 87 18.38 -13.70 32.31
N ARG A 88 17.68 -14.48 33.15
CA ARG A 88 16.43 -14.05 33.78
C ARG A 88 16.73 -13.43 35.14
N PRO A 89 16.08 -12.33 35.53
CA PRO A 89 16.05 -11.87 36.90
C PRO A 89 15.36 -12.95 37.75
N THR A 90 16.03 -13.34 38.83
CA THR A 90 15.50 -14.22 39.86
C THR A 90 15.02 -13.38 41.03
N LEU A 91 14.32 -13.96 42.01
CA LEU A 91 13.89 -13.25 43.23
C LEU A 91 15.08 -12.74 44.08
N ILE A 92 16.32 -13.09 43.73
CA ILE A 92 17.54 -12.86 44.53
C ILE A 92 18.62 -12.10 43.74
N GLN A 93 18.61 -12.14 42.40
CA GLN A 93 19.60 -11.45 41.54
C GLN A 93 18.97 -11.00 40.22
N ASP A 94 19.21 -9.73 39.86
CA ASP A 94 18.94 -9.15 38.54
C ASP A 94 20.21 -9.27 37.68
N ASP A 95 20.48 -10.47 37.16
CA ASP A 95 21.55 -10.67 36.17
C ASP A 95 21.02 -10.35 34.77
N HIS A 96 21.51 -9.24 34.22
CA HIS A 96 21.24 -8.81 32.86
C HIS A 96 22.33 -9.25 31.89
N ASP A 97 23.30 -10.10 32.23
CA ASP A 97 24.30 -10.54 31.26
C ASP A 97 23.86 -11.77 30.45
N ALA A 98 24.62 -12.06 29.39
CA ALA A 98 24.46 -13.27 28.61
C ALA A 98 24.79 -14.49 29.49
N PRO A 99 23.99 -15.57 29.49
CA PRO A 99 24.36 -16.77 30.24
C PRO A 99 25.72 -17.30 29.74
N SER A 100 26.62 -17.64 30.66
CA SER A 100 27.96 -18.17 30.31
C SER A 100 27.89 -19.34 29.34
N GLU A 101 26.95 -20.28 29.58
CA GLU A 101 26.64 -21.42 28.69
C GLU A 101 26.40 -20.98 27.23
N SER A 102 25.74 -19.84 27.00
CA SER A 102 25.44 -19.32 25.66
C SER A 102 26.65 -18.63 25.02
N VAL A 103 27.44 -17.90 25.80
CA VAL A 103 28.68 -17.27 25.33
C VAL A 103 29.72 -18.32 24.96
N ASP A 104 29.85 -19.37 25.78
CA ASP A 104 30.80 -20.45 25.55
C ASP A 104 30.43 -21.24 24.29
N LEU A 105 29.14 -21.61 24.10
CA LEU A 105 28.66 -22.24 22.87
C LEU A 105 28.90 -21.37 21.62
N PHE A 106 28.59 -20.07 21.68
CA PHE A 106 28.87 -19.17 20.55
C PHE A 106 30.37 -19.10 20.23
N THR A 107 31.22 -19.06 21.25
CA THR A 107 32.67 -19.01 21.08
C THR A 107 33.19 -20.31 20.44
N GLU A 108 32.68 -21.46 20.87
CA GLU A 108 33.01 -22.76 20.27
C GLU A 108 32.59 -22.83 18.80
N LEU A 109 31.36 -22.43 18.48
CA LEU A 109 30.86 -22.41 17.10
C LEU A 109 31.67 -21.45 16.21
N LEU A 110 32.03 -20.27 16.69
CA LEU A 110 32.88 -19.32 15.95
C LEU A 110 34.26 -19.92 15.65
N LYS A 111 34.89 -20.60 16.63
CA LYS A 111 36.20 -21.24 16.43
C LYS A 111 36.21 -22.33 15.36
N LEU A 112 35.09 -23.03 15.15
CA LEU A 112 35.00 -24.04 14.08
C LEU A 112 35.26 -23.44 12.69
N HIS A 113 34.88 -22.17 12.48
CA HIS A 113 35.04 -21.48 11.22
C HIS A 113 36.52 -21.14 10.90
N THR A 114 37.40 -21.18 11.90
CA THR A 114 38.85 -21.05 11.68
C THR A 114 39.46 -22.31 11.03
N ASN A 115 38.86 -23.48 11.28
CA ASN A 115 39.44 -24.77 10.89
C ASN A 115 38.78 -25.40 9.66
N ASP A 116 37.60 -24.92 9.28
CA ASP A 116 36.80 -25.44 8.16
C ASP A 116 36.31 -24.22 7.38
N SER A 117 36.78 -24.00 6.14
CA SER A 117 36.45 -22.81 5.35
C SER A 117 35.05 -22.87 4.73
N ASP A 118 34.52 -24.07 4.51
CA ASP A 118 33.24 -24.29 3.82
C ASP A 118 32.06 -24.25 4.80
N LEU A 119 32.34 -24.39 6.11
CA LEU A 119 31.35 -24.26 7.17
C LEU A 119 30.78 -22.83 7.25
N ASP A 120 29.45 -22.74 7.25
CA ASP A 120 28.71 -21.52 7.55
C ASP A 120 27.51 -21.84 8.45
N VAL A 121 27.69 -21.65 9.76
CA VAL A 121 26.62 -21.83 10.74
C VAL A 121 25.67 -20.63 10.69
N GLN A 122 24.39 -20.89 10.46
CA GLN A 122 23.33 -19.88 10.42
C GLN A 122 22.71 -19.68 11.80
N VAL A 123 22.82 -18.46 12.34
CA VAL A 123 22.15 -18.07 13.58
C VAL A 123 20.82 -17.39 13.25
N ILE A 124 19.73 -17.93 13.77
CA ILE A 124 18.37 -17.41 13.55
C ILE A 124 17.86 -16.78 14.85
N PRO A 125 17.73 -15.43 14.92
CA PRO A 125 17.12 -14.78 16.07
C PRO A 125 15.60 -15.04 16.11
N VAL A 126 15.12 -15.61 17.21
CA VAL A 126 13.71 -15.95 17.42
C VAL A 126 13.19 -15.31 18.70
N SER A 127 12.04 -14.63 18.61
CA SER A 127 11.34 -14.08 19.78
C SER A 127 9.92 -14.63 19.92
N VAL A 128 9.54 -14.94 21.16
CA VAL A 128 8.18 -15.37 21.52
C VAL A 128 7.52 -14.28 22.36
N MET A 129 6.53 -13.62 21.80
CA MET A 129 5.82 -12.50 22.41
C MET A 129 4.45 -12.94 22.92
N TRP A 130 4.16 -12.66 24.19
CA TRP A 130 2.92 -13.07 24.86
C TRP A 130 1.97 -11.88 24.95
N GLY A 131 1.19 -11.67 23.89
CA GLY A 131 0.45 -10.43 23.68
C GLY A 131 1.34 -9.27 23.24
N ARG A 132 0.70 -8.20 22.78
CA ARG A 132 1.32 -7.02 22.13
C ARG A 132 0.87 -5.71 22.75
N LYS A 133 0.53 -5.75 24.05
CA LYS A 133 -0.02 -4.58 24.73
C LYS A 133 1.07 -3.50 24.87
N PRO A 134 0.88 -2.29 24.34
CA PRO A 134 1.80 -1.19 24.57
C PRO A 134 1.91 -0.87 26.07
N GLY A 135 3.05 -0.32 26.48
CA GLY A 135 3.20 0.24 27.82
C GLY A 135 2.37 1.51 28.01
N LYS A 136 2.44 2.09 29.21
CA LYS A 136 1.84 3.39 29.55
C LYS A 136 2.96 4.37 29.88
N GLU A 137 2.81 5.64 29.52
CA GLU A 137 3.84 6.67 29.78
C GLU A 137 4.15 6.86 31.28
N ASP A 138 3.20 6.56 32.18
CA ASP A 138 3.37 6.67 33.64
C ASP A 138 4.37 5.66 34.24
N ARG A 139 4.84 4.68 33.44
CA ARG A 139 5.72 3.60 33.87
C ARG A 139 6.97 3.56 33.01
N GLN A 140 8.10 3.95 33.60
CA GLN A 140 9.42 3.77 32.98
C GLN A 140 9.83 2.30 33.09
N LYS A 141 9.43 1.51 32.10
CA LYS A 141 9.81 0.10 31.98
C LYS A 141 10.56 -0.12 30.67
N PRO A 142 11.64 -0.91 30.66
CA PRO A 142 12.30 -1.32 29.42
C PRO A 142 11.31 -1.99 28.47
N TYR A 143 11.45 -1.77 27.16
CA TYR A 143 10.60 -2.45 26.19
C TYR A 143 10.80 -3.96 26.26
N LEU A 144 12.04 -4.45 26.36
CA LEU A 144 12.35 -5.88 26.50
C LEU A 144 12.48 -6.26 27.98
N GLU A 145 11.44 -6.89 28.55
CA GLU A 145 11.42 -7.40 29.92
C GLU A 145 11.22 -8.92 29.90
N SER A 146 11.99 -9.63 30.73
CA SER A 146 11.76 -11.02 31.07
C SER A 146 10.60 -11.15 32.06
N MET A 147 9.76 -12.16 31.90
CA MET A 147 8.72 -12.49 32.86
C MET A 147 9.19 -13.58 33.83
N ASN A 148 8.90 -13.42 35.12
CA ASN A 148 9.07 -14.49 36.10
C ASN A 148 8.02 -15.60 35.90
N GLY A 149 8.16 -16.73 36.60
CA GLY A 149 7.27 -17.90 36.44
C GLY A 149 5.77 -17.58 36.56
N PRO A 150 5.32 -16.95 37.67
CA PRO A 150 3.91 -16.57 37.84
C PRO A 150 3.41 -15.56 36.80
N GLN A 151 4.22 -14.55 36.45
CA GLN A 151 3.89 -13.59 35.38
C GLN A 151 3.72 -14.32 34.04
N LYS A 152 4.59 -15.29 33.74
CA LYS A 152 4.52 -16.10 32.53
C LYS A 152 3.28 -16.99 32.51
N ALA A 153 2.94 -17.62 33.62
CA ALA A 153 1.71 -18.41 33.75
C ALA A 153 0.45 -17.56 33.52
N LYS A 154 0.42 -16.34 34.09
CA LYS A 154 -0.67 -15.39 33.85
C LYS A 154 -0.73 -14.94 32.39
N ALA A 155 0.42 -14.63 31.78
CA ALA A 155 0.50 -14.26 30.38
C ALA A 155 0.03 -15.40 29.45
N LEU A 156 0.37 -16.65 29.79
CA LEU A 156 -0.09 -17.84 29.08
C LEU A 156 -1.62 -17.98 29.14
N LEU A 157 -2.23 -17.80 30.32
CA LEU A 157 -3.69 -17.89 30.48
C LEU A 157 -4.44 -16.77 29.75
N LEU A 158 -3.94 -15.53 29.79
CA LEU A 158 -4.63 -14.37 29.23
C LEU A 158 -4.33 -14.13 27.74
N SER A 159 -3.12 -14.47 27.30
CA SER A 159 -2.57 -14.12 25.99
C SER A 159 -1.95 -15.32 25.25
N GLY A 160 -2.05 -16.56 25.75
CA GLY A 160 -1.52 -17.73 25.06
C GLY A 160 -2.12 -17.96 23.66
N ARG A 161 -3.37 -17.54 23.46
CA ARG A 161 -4.06 -17.54 22.15
C ARG A 161 -3.81 -16.30 21.28
N ASP A 162 -2.89 -15.45 21.71
CA ASP A 162 -2.43 -14.22 21.03
C ASP A 162 -0.90 -14.15 21.23
N CYS A 163 -0.27 -15.31 21.04
CA CYS A 163 1.16 -15.50 21.09
C CYS A 163 1.71 -15.24 19.69
N LEU A 164 2.83 -14.53 19.60
CA LEU A 164 3.50 -14.27 18.33
C LEU A 164 4.90 -14.87 18.39
N VAL A 165 5.22 -15.76 17.45
CA VAL A 165 6.56 -16.34 17.28
C VAL A 165 7.19 -15.69 16.05
N ARG A 166 8.21 -14.87 16.27
CA ARG A 166 8.85 -14.11 15.21
C ARG A 166 10.22 -14.68 14.90
N PHE A 167 10.42 -15.04 13.63
CA PHE A 167 11.71 -15.38 13.05
C PHE A 167 12.34 -14.12 12.45
N SER A 168 13.66 -14.04 12.48
CA SER A 168 14.42 -12.89 11.96
C SER A 168 15.41 -13.34 10.90
N PRO A 169 15.89 -12.43 10.03
CA PRO A 169 16.91 -12.73 9.05
C PRO A 169 18.12 -13.46 9.66
N VAL A 170 18.67 -14.38 8.88
CA VAL A 170 19.81 -15.20 9.29
C VAL A 170 21.07 -14.36 9.50
N VAL A 171 21.85 -14.70 10.52
CA VAL A 171 23.18 -14.15 10.76
C VAL A 171 24.19 -15.26 10.48
N SER A 172 25.01 -15.08 9.45
CA SER A 172 26.09 -16.01 9.10
C SER A 172 27.23 -15.89 10.10
N LEU A 173 27.57 -16.99 10.80
CA LEU A 173 28.75 -17.01 11.68
C LEU A 173 30.05 -17.02 10.90
N ARG A 174 30.08 -17.53 9.66
CA ARG A 174 31.20 -17.38 8.73
C ARG A 174 31.55 -15.91 8.53
N PHE A 175 30.57 -15.13 8.06
CA PHE A 175 30.76 -13.70 7.82
C PHE A 175 31.25 -12.96 9.08
N MET A 176 30.71 -13.31 10.24
CA MET A 176 31.14 -12.72 11.51
C MET A 176 32.57 -13.12 11.90
N ALA A 177 32.95 -14.39 11.71
CA ALA A 177 34.29 -14.88 11.97
C ALA A 177 35.32 -14.17 11.08
N ASP A 178 35.04 -14.06 9.78
CA ASP A 178 35.94 -13.44 8.81
C ASP A 178 36.06 -11.92 9.02
N SER A 179 34.95 -11.23 9.34
CA SER A 179 34.92 -9.76 9.44
C SER A 179 35.33 -9.22 10.80
N HIS A 180 35.15 -10.01 11.86
CA HIS A 180 35.31 -9.52 13.23
C HIS A 180 36.20 -10.40 14.12
N GLY A 181 36.47 -11.66 13.76
CA GLY A 181 37.26 -12.63 14.52
C GLY A 181 36.42 -13.70 15.26
N THR A 182 37.07 -14.54 16.08
CA THR A 182 36.42 -15.69 16.75
C THR A 182 36.53 -15.69 18.29
N ASP A 183 36.96 -14.57 18.87
CA ASP A 183 37.23 -14.43 20.29
C ASP A 183 35.96 -14.21 21.14
N LYS A 184 36.09 -14.42 22.46
CA LYS A 184 35.00 -14.29 23.43
C LYS A 184 34.41 -12.87 23.47
N GLU A 185 35.20 -11.84 23.17
CA GLU A 185 34.72 -10.46 23.07
C GLU A 185 33.66 -10.28 21.97
N ILE A 186 33.80 -10.99 20.86
CA ILE A 186 32.88 -10.93 19.72
C ILE A 186 31.58 -11.64 20.06
N ALA A 187 31.63 -12.76 20.79
CA ALA A 187 30.44 -13.42 21.33
C ALA A 187 29.63 -12.50 22.25
N HIS A 188 30.30 -11.69 23.09
CA HIS A 188 29.62 -10.66 23.90
C HIS A 188 29.02 -9.54 23.05
N LYS A 189 29.75 -9.03 22.04
CA LYS A 189 29.26 -8.02 21.10
C LYS A 189 28.01 -8.50 20.35
N LEU A 190 28.05 -9.72 19.82
CA LEU A 190 26.93 -10.38 19.16
C LEU A 190 25.72 -10.48 20.07
N THR A 191 25.92 -10.86 21.33
CA THR A 191 24.84 -10.93 22.31
C THR A 191 24.22 -9.56 22.54
N ARG A 192 25.02 -8.50 22.69
CA ARG A 192 24.52 -7.12 22.82
C ARG A 192 23.72 -6.67 21.60
N VAL A 193 24.21 -6.92 20.39
CA VAL A 193 23.50 -6.59 19.14
C VAL A 193 22.16 -7.32 19.07
N ALA A 194 22.13 -8.62 19.39
CA ALA A 194 20.91 -9.42 19.40
C ALA A 194 19.87 -8.89 20.42
N ARG A 195 20.30 -8.34 21.57
CA ARG A 195 19.39 -7.71 22.55
C ARG A 195 18.78 -6.43 22.01
N ILE A 196 19.56 -5.58 21.35
CA ILE A 196 19.06 -4.36 20.69
C ILE A 196 18.02 -4.75 19.63
N HIS A 197 18.33 -5.76 18.82
CA HIS A 197 17.41 -6.33 17.84
C HIS A 197 16.09 -6.77 18.47
N PHE A 198 16.11 -7.61 19.52
CA PHE A 198 14.88 -8.05 20.20
C PHE A 198 14.10 -6.90 20.85
N SER A 199 14.78 -5.87 21.34
CA SER A 199 14.12 -4.67 21.88
C SER A 199 13.39 -3.89 20.78
N ARG A 200 14.04 -3.67 19.63
CA ARG A 200 13.42 -3.03 18.45
C ARG A 200 12.24 -3.83 17.93
N GLN A 201 12.35 -5.16 17.87
CA GLN A 201 11.25 -6.03 17.48
C GLN A 201 10.03 -5.88 18.40
N LYS A 202 10.25 -5.87 19.72
CA LYS A 202 9.15 -5.71 20.68
C LYS A 202 8.50 -4.33 20.56
N LEU A 203 9.29 -3.28 20.31
CA LEU A 203 8.78 -1.94 20.04
C LEU A 203 7.92 -1.91 18.76
N ALA A 204 8.40 -2.48 17.65
CA ALA A 204 7.65 -2.55 16.40
C ALA A 204 6.31 -3.28 16.53
N ALA A 205 6.28 -4.35 17.33
CA ALA A 205 5.08 -5.16 17.54
C ALA A 205 4.08 -4.59 18.55
N SER A 206 4.57 -3.88 19.58
CA SER A 206 3.72 -3.34 20.65
C SER A 206 3.40 -1.86 20.47
N GLY A 207 4.14 -1.14 19.62
CA GLY A 207 4.09 0.31 19.51
C GLY A 207 4.70 1.05 20.72
N PRO A 208 4.81 2.38 20.63
CA PRO A 208 5.26 3.21 21.75
C PRO A 208 4.22 3.24 22.88
N ASN A 209 4.65 3.73 24.06
CA ASN A 209 3.80 3.76 25.25
C ASN A 209 2.62 4.72 25.06
N LEU A 210 1.39 4.26 25.31
CA LEU A 210 0.20 5.09 25.14
C LEU A 210 0.15 6.23 26.18
N PRO A 211 -0.06 7.49 25.75
CA PRO A 211 -0.29 8.58 26.69
C PRO A 211 -1.66 8.43 27.33
N GLU A 212 -1.76 8.93 28.56
CA GLU A 212 -3.08 9.23 29.11
C GLU A 212 -3.62 10.47 28.39
N ARG A 213 -4.84 10.39 27.85
CA ARG A 213 -5.44 11.45 27.01
C ARG A 213 -5.41 12.84 27.68
N GLN A 214 -5.60 12.90 28.99
CA GLN A 214 -5.49 14.15 29.75
C GLN A 214 -4.05 14.68 29.85
N ALA A 215 -3.06 13.79 30.00
CA ALA A 215 -1.65 14.17 30.01
C ALA A 215 -1.21 14.69 28.62
N LEU A 216 -1.71 14.07 27.54
CA LEU A 216 -1.53 14.56 26.18
C LEU A 216 -2.08 15.99 26.02
N PHE A 217 -3.32 16.24 26.47
CA PHE A 217 -3.94 17.56 26.33
C PHE A 217 -3.21 18.63 27.13
N GLN A 218 -2.76 18.31 28.35
CA GLN A 218 -1.96 19.23 29.15
C GLN A 218 -0.62 19.56 28.48
N ARG A 219 0.01 18.59 27.82
CA ARG A 219 1.25 18.79 27.05
C ARG A 219 1.02 19.70 25.84
N LEU A 220 -0.05 19.47 25.08
CA LEU A 220 -0.42 20.31 23.94
C LEU A 220 -0.72 21.75 24.38
N LEU A 221 -1.50 21.96 25.44
CA LEU A 221 -1.78 23.30 25.97
C LEU A 221 -0.53 24.03 26.48
N ARG A 222 0.52 23.29 26.85
CA ARG A 222 1.82 23.86 27.25
C ARG A 222 2.69 24.25 26.06
N SER A 223 2.36 23.84 24.83
CA SER A 223 3.15 24.21 23.66
C SER A 223 3.01 25.70 23.36
N GLU A 224 4.13 26.36 23.09
CA GLU A 224 4.17 27.81 22.86
C GLU A 224 3.32 28.21 21.65
N ALA A 225 3.28 27.37 20.62
CA ALA A 225 2.44 27.57 19.45
C ALA A 225 0.94 27.59 19.80
N ILE A 226 0.47 26.69 20.68
CA ILE A 226 -0.94 26.68 21.12
C ILE A 226 -1.24 27.87 22.02
N LYS A 227 -0.34 28.22 22.95
CA LYS A 227 -0.52 29.41 23.80
C LYS A 227 -0.68 30.67 22.95
N LYS A 228 0.21 30.89 21.99
CA LYS A 228 0.15 32.01 21.03
C LYS A 228 -1.14 31.98 20.22
N ALA A 229 -1.56 30.81 19.73
CA ALA A 229 -2.82 30.69 18.99
C ALA A 229 -4.06 30.97 19.86
N VAL A 230 -4.05 30.59 21.14
CA VAL A 230 -5.11 30.89 22.12
C VAL A 230 -5.17 32.40 22.40
N GLU A 231 -4.02 33.05 22.59
CA GLU A 231 -3.94 34.51 22.78
C GLU A 231 -4.43 35.29 21.55
N ASP A 232 -4.00 34.87 20.35
CA ASP A 232 -4.44 35.46 19.08
C ASP A 232 -5.96 35.32 18.90
N GLU A 233 -6.51 34.14 19.21
CA GLU A 233 -7.94 33.86 19.14
C GLU A 233 -8.72 34.72 20.13
N ALA A 234 -8.24 34.84 21.37
CA ALA A 234 -8.83 35.67 22.41
C ALA A 234 -8.90 37.14 22.00
N LYS A 235 -7.79 37.67 21.47
CA LYS A 235 -7.72 39.05 20.94
C LYS A 235 -8.64 39.24 19.74
N SER A 236 -8.60 38.34 18.75
CA SER A 236 -9.37 38.46 17.51
C SER A 236 -10.88 38.38 17.72
N LYS A 237 -11.35 37.56 18.67
CA LYS A 237 -12.78 37.38 18.96
C LYS A 237 -13.28 38.24 20.13
N GLY A 238 -12.41 38.98 20.82
CA GLY A 238 -12.77 39.77 22.00
C GLY A 238 -13.28 38.90 23.16
N ILE A 239 -12.70 37.72 23.36
CA ILE A 239 -13.07 36.77 24.43
C ILE A 239 -11.96 36.66 25.47
N THR A 240 -12.29 36.18 26.67
CA THR A 240 -11.29 35.88 27.71
C THR A 240 -10.37 34.73 27.29
N ILE A 241 -9.13 34.74 27.79
CA ILE A 241 -8.16 33.65 27.56
C ILE A 241 -8.74 32.30 28.02
N GLU A 242 -9.39 32.25 29.18
CA GLU A 242 -10.06 31.04 29.68
C GLU A 242 -11.10 30.47 28.70
N LYS A 243 -11.86 31.34 28.02
CA LYS A 243 -12.85 30.92 27.02
C LYS A 243 -12.17 30.38 25.76
N ALA A 244 -11.07 31.00 25.33
CA ALA A 244 -10.26 30.51 24.21
C ALA A 244 -9.56 29.17 24.54
N GLU A 245 -9.05 28.99 25.76
CA GLU A 245 -8.51 27.70 26.23
C GLU A 245 -9.58 26.61 26.28
N LYS A 246 -10.80 26.95 26.71
CA LYS A 246 -11.93 26.02 26.67
C LYS A 246 -12.29 25.60 25.24
N GLU A 247 -12.25 26.54 24.29
CA GLU A 247 -12.41 26.25 22.86
C GLU A 247 -11.26 25.35 22.35
N ALA A 248 -10.02 25.62 22.75
CA ALA A 248 -8.86 24.79 22.41
C ALA A 248 -9.02 23.35 22.94
N ARG A 249 -9.46 23.17 24.19
CA ARG A 249 -9.75 21.83 24.76
C ARG A 249 -10.85 21.11 23.99
N ALA A 250 -11.92 21.81 23.60
CA ALA A 250 -12.98 21.23 22.79
C ALA A 250 -12.47 20.78 21.41
N ILE A 251 -11.57 21.55 20.80
CA ILE A 251 -10.91 21.17 19.54
C ILE A 251 -10.00 19.95 19.75
N MET A 252 -9.21 19.91 20.83
CA MET A 252 -8.39 18.74 21.15
C MET A 252 -9.25 17.50 21.37
N ASP A 253 -10.39 17.63 22.05
CA ASP A 253 -11.37 16.56 22.22
C ASP A 253 -11.96 16.08 20.89
N GLU A 254 -12.27 17.01 19.98
CA GLU A 254 -12.74 16.73 18.63
C GLU A 254 -11.68 15.98 17.82
N VAL A 255 -10.41 16.41 17.86
CA VAL A 255 -9.34 15.85 17.04
C VAL A 255 -8.85 14.51 17.58
N ALA A 256 -8.44 14.44 18.85
CA ALA A 256 -7.60 13.36 19.34
C ALA A 256 -8.26 11.98 19.40
N ALA A 257 -7.48 10.94 19.06
CA ALA A 257 -7.83 9.54 19.28
C ALA A 257 -7.87 9.17 20.78
N ASP A 258 -8.41 7.99 21.08
CA ASP A 258 -8.45 7.39 22.42
C ASP A 258 -8.04 5.90 22.36
N PHE A 259 -6.86 5.64 21.80
CA PHE A 259 -6.43 4.31 21.37
C PHE A 259 -6.52 3.25 22.49
N SER A 260 -7.16 2.13 22.18
CA SER A 260 -7.49 1.08 23.14
C SER A 260 -7.05 -0.30 22.65
N TYR A 261 -5.90 -0.78 23.13
CA TYR A 261 -5.36 -2.11 22.78
C TYR A 261 -6.37 -3.26 22.98
N SER A 262 -7.19 -3.21 24.02
CA SER A 262 -8.21 -4.24 24.26
C SER A 262 -9.29 -4.27 23.19
N LEU A 263 -9.58 -3.13 22.54
CA LEU A 263 -10.50 -3.04 21.42
C LEU A 263 -9.82 -3.58 20.17
N ILE A 264 -8.56 -3.24 19.91
CA ILE A 264 -7.79 -3.80 18.79
C ILE A 264 -7.77 -5.32 18.85
N LYS A 265 -7.44 -5.91 20.00
CA LYS A 265 -7.41 -7.38 20.17
C LYS A 265 -8.77 -8.05 19.95
N LYS A 266 -9.86 -7.43 20.39
CA LYS A 266 -11.22 -7.94 20.14
C LYS A 266 -11.64 -7.74 18.68
N GLY A 267 -11.26 -6.58 18.13
CA GLY A 267 -11.47 -6.18 16.76
C GLY A 267 -10.80 -7.15 15.80
N ASP A 268 -9.56 -7.55 16.06
CA ASP A 268 -8.83 -8.55 15.27
C ASP A 268 -9.61 -9.86 15.09
N ARG A 269 -10.15 -10.43 16.19
CA ARG A 269 -10.98 -11.65 16.10
C ARG A 269 -12.25 -11.44 15.30
N PHE A 270 -12.90 -10.29 15.49
CA PHE A 270 -14.11 -9.95 14.74
C PHE A 270 -13.81 -9.72 13.26
N LEU A 271 -12.72 -9.00 12.94
CA LEU A 271 -12.27 -8.70 11.59
C LEU A 271 -11.80 -9.97 10.90
N GLY A 272 -11.04 -10.85 11.56
CA GLY A 272 -10.68 -12.16 11.03
C GLY A 272 -11.90 -13.02 10.68
N TRP A 273 -12.92 -13.05 11.56
CA TRP A 273 -14.21 -13.66 11.21
C TRP A 273 -14.90 -12.97 10.03
N LEU A 274 -14.92 -11.64 10.01
CA LEU A 274 -15.56 -10.84 8.97
C LEU A 274 -14.91 -11.11 7.60
N TRP A 275 -13.58 -11.07 7.52
CA TRP A 275 -12.84 -11.31 6.29
C TRP A 275 -13.02 -12.74 5.80
N ASN A 276 -12.88 -13.76 6.66
CA ASN A 276 -13.10 -15.16 6.29
C ASN A 276 -14.56 -15.46 5.89
N LYS A 277 -15.51 -14.66 6.38
CA LYS A 277 -16.93 -14.81 6.00
C LYS A 277 -17.22 -14.17 4.65
N LEU A 278 -16.62 -13.01 4.38
CA LEU A 278 -16.90 -12.23 3.18
C LEU A 278 -16.04 -12.67 2.01
N TYR A 279 -14.74 -12.80 2.20
CA TYR A 279 -13.75 -13.07 1.16
C TYR A 279 -13.21 -14.50 1.26
N GLN A 280 -12.81 -15.05 0.12
CA GLN A 280 -12.16 -16.35 -0.01
C GLN A 280 -10.69 -16.33 0.42
N GLY A 281 -10.11 -15.14 0.57
CA GLY A 281 -8.72 -14.95 0.97
C GLY A 281 -8.30 -13.49 0.87
N LEU A 282 -7.26 -13.14 1.62
CA LEU A 282 -6.55 -11.87 1.52
C LEU A 282 -5.13 -12.16 1.04
N ASN A 283 -4.69 -11.46 0.01
CA ASN A 283 -3.33 -11.55 -0.52
C ASN A 283 -2.57 -10.31 -0.04
N ILE A 284 -1.48 -10.51 0.67
CA ILE A 284 -0.65 -9.45 1.23
C ILE A 284 0.73 -9.57 0.60
N ASN A 285 1.18 -8.54 -0.11
CA ASN A 285 2.49 -8.52 -0.76
C ASN A 285 3.35 -7.36 -0.24
N ASN A 286 4.68 -7.55 -0.27
CA ASN A 286 5.69 -6.56 0.12
C ASN A 286 5.64 -6.09 1.59
N ALA A 287 4.97 -6.85 2.48
CA ALA A 287 4.91 -6.54 3.91
C ALA A 287 6.28 -6.61 4.60
N SER A 288 7.21 -7.40 4.05
CA SER A 288 8.60 -7.53 4.55
C SER A 288 9.32 -6.19 4.63
N THR A 289 9.18 -5.34 3.61
CA THR A 289 9.78 -4.00 3.55
C THR A 289 9.27 -3.11 4.69
N VAL A 290 7.95 -3.12 4.94
CA VAL A 290 7.34 -2.34 6.03
C VAL A 290 7.76 -2.88 7.39
N ARG A 291 7.80 -4.21 7.57
CA ARG A 291 8.29 -4.84 8.81
C ARG A 291 9.73 -4.41 9.11
N LYS A 292 10.59 -4.29 8.10
CA LYS A 292 11.96 -3.83 8.23
C LYS A 292 12.03 -2.36 8.65
N LEU A 293 11.28 -1.46 8.00
CA LEU A 293 11.20 -0.05 8.40
C LEU A 293 10.78 0.12 9.87
N ALA A 294 9.77 -0.63 10.29
CA ALA A 294 9.28 -0.58 11.68
C ALA A 294 10.35 -1.09 12.67
N GLN A 295 11.15 -2.08 12.30
CA GLN A 295 12.27 -2.58 13.10
C GLN A 295 13.44 -1.59 13.15
N ASP A 296 13.72 -0.90 12.05
CA ASP A 296 14.78 0.11 11.95
C ASP A 296 14.44 1.40 12.72
N GLY A 297 13.20 1.52 13.18
CA GLY A 297 12.73 2.61 14.04
C GLY A 297 12.27 3.84 13.26
N HIS A 298 11.86 3.64 12.00
CA HIS A 298 11.27 4.70 11.17
C HIS A 298 9.88 5.07 11.68
N GLU A 299 9.55 6.35 11.51
CA GLU A 299 8.17 6.83 11.68
C GLU A 299 7.39 6.63 10.39
N ILE A 300 6.48 5.66 10.42
CA ILE A 300 5.78 5.19 9.23
C ILE A 300 4.46 5.95 9.08
N VAL A 301 4.29 6.54 7.89
CA VAL A 301 3.03 7.12 7.44
C VAL A 301 2.49 6.28 6.29
N TYR A 302 1.42 5.54 6.54
CA TYR A 302 0.72 4.78 5.51
C TYR A 302 -0.17 5.70 4.68
N VAL A 303 -0.03 5.63 3.37
CA VAL A 303 -0.81 6.42 2.41
C VAL A 303 -1.53 5.47 1.45
N PRO A 304 -2.68 4.91 1.86
CA PRO A 304 -3.47 4.03 1.01
C PRO A 304 -4.26 4.78 -0.06
N CYS A 305 -4.53 4.10 -1.19
CA CYS A 305 -5.64 4.49 -2.07
C CYS A 305 -6.98 4.34 -1.33
N HIS A 306 -7.99 5.13 -1.70
CA HIS A 306 -9.30 5.10 -1.07
C HIS A 306 -10.39 4.66 -2.04
N ARG A 307 -10.92 3.45 -1.84
CA ARG A 307 -11.92 2.82 -2.71
C ARG A 307 -13.17 2.35 -1.94
N SER A 308 -13.04 1.94 -0.69
CA SER A 308 -14.13 1.43 0.15
C SER A 308 -14.09 1.99 1.58
N HIS A 309 -15.21 1.90 2.29
CA HIS A 309 -15.21 2.04 3.75
C HIS A 309 -14.51 0.88 4.48
N MET A 310 -14.15 -0.20 3.77
CA MET A 310 -13.42 -1.31 4.35
C MET A 310 -11.89 -1.07 4.41
N ASP A 311 -11.36 -0.11 3.65
CA ASP A 311 -9.91 0.09 3.45
C ASP A 311 -9.15 0.24 4.78
N TYR A 312 -9.56 1.17 5.63
CA TYR A 312 -8.91 1.46 6.91
C TYR A 312 -9.03 0.29 7.91
N LEU A 313 -10.11 -0.48 7.84
CA LEU A 313 -10.27 -1.70 8.66
C LEU A 313 -9.36 -2.81 8.16
N LEU A 314 -9.23 -2.95 6.84
CA LEU A 314 -8.40 -3.96 6.21
C LEU A 314 -6.92 -3.69 6.48
N LEU A 315 -6.44 -2.47 6.26
CA LEU A 315 -5.04 -2.13 6.51
C LEU A 315 -4.68 -2.30 7.99
N SER A 316 -5.53 -1.81 8.91
CA SER A 316 -5.35 -2.04 10.35
C SER A 316 -5.29 -3.52 10.73
N TYR A 317 -6.15 -4.34 10.12
CA TYR A 317 -6.14 -5.79 10.33
C TYR A 317 -4.88 -6.44 9.78
N VAL A 318 -4.47 -6.11 8.55
CA VAL A 318 -3.27 -6.64 7.92
C VAL A 318 -2.03 -6.28 8.73
N LEU A 319 -1.85 -5.02 9.11
CA LEU A 319 -0.71 -4.60 9.93
C LEU A 319 -0.66 -5.35 11.27
N TYR A 320 -1.81 -5.57 11.90
CA TYR A 320 -1.87 -6.37 13.12
C TYR A 320 -1.54 -7.85 12.88
N GLN A 321 -2.00 -8.46 11.78
CA GLN A 321 -1.63 -9.84 11.43
C GLN A 321 -0.14 -9.97 11.08
N GLU A 322 0.44 -8.93 10.46
CA GLU A 322 1.87 -8.78 10.17
C GLU A 322 2.72 -8.41 11.40
N GLY A 323 2.13 -8.45 12.60
CA GLY A 323 2.84 -8.29 13.85
C GLY A 323 3.34 -6.87 14.09
N MET A 324 2.69 -5.89 13.48
CA MET A 324 2.90 -4.46 13.66
C MET A 324 1.73 -3.84 14.43
N VAL A 325 1.94 -2.64 14.98
CA VAL A 325 0.87 -1.88 15.63
C VAL A 325 -0.02 -1.20 14.58
N PRO A 326 -1.35 -1.24 14.71
CA PRO A 326 -2.23 -0.46 13.85
C PRO A 326 -1.99 1.05 13.98
N PRO A 327 -2.12 1.82 12.90
CA PRO A 327 -1.81 3.24 12.89
C PRO A 327 -2.90 4.08 13.55
N HIS A 328 -2.54 5.33 13.85
CA HIS A 328 -3.51 6.39 14.09
C HIS A 328 -4.07 6.87 12.75
N ILE A 329 -5.39 6.85 12.58
CA ILE A 329 -6.03 7.04 11.28
C ILE A 329 -6.67 8.42 11.20
N ALA A 330 -6.29 9.22 10.20
CA ALA A 330 -6.96 10.48 9.91
C ALA A 330 -8.35 10.21 9.32
N ALA A 331 -9.41 10.48 10.09
CA ALA A 331 -10.79 10.23 9.69
C ALA A 331 -11.57 11.53 9.50
N GLY A 332 -12.39 11.63 8.45
CA GLY A 332 -13.27 12.77 8.27
C GLY A 332 -14.28 12.88 9.43
N ILE A 333 -14.51 14.09 9.95
CA ILE A 333 -15.41 14.34 11.10
C ILE A 333 -16.85 13.84 10.86
N ASN A 334 -17.26 13.66 9.60
CA ASN A 334 -18.55 13.06 9.23
C ASN A 334 -18.72 11.59 9.69
N LEU A 335 -17.64 10.92 10.07
CA LEU A 335 -17.67 9.57 10.65
C LEU A 335 -17.80 9.59 12.19
N ASN A 336 -17.72 10.75 12.82
CA ASN A 336 -17.84 10.90 14.28
C ASN A 336 -19.32 11.04 14.70
N PHE A 337 -20.10 9.96 14.58
CA PHE A 337 -21.49 9.90 15.07
C PHE A 337 -21.66 8.75 16.07
N PHE A 338 -22.56 8.89 17.04
CA PHE A 338 -22.83 7.81 18.00
C PHE A 338 -23.59 6.65 17.32
N PRO A 339 -23.19 5.37 17.55
CA PRO A 339 -22.10 4.89 18.41
C PRO A 339 -20.74 4.70 17.71
N ALA A 340 -20.65 4.90 16.40
CA ALA A 340 -19.46 4.61 15.60
C ALA A 340 -18.22 5.45 15.97
N GLY A 341 -18.40 6.76 16.19
CA GLY A 341 -17.33 7.71 16.52
C GLY A 341 -16.48 7.27 17.72
N PRO A 342 -17.05 7.00 18.90
CA PRO A 342 -16.32 6.49 20.06
C PRO A 342 -15.56 5.17 19.79
N ILE A 343 -16.13 4.27 18.98
CA ILE A 343 -15.46 3.01 18.61
C ILE A 343 -14.25 3.30 17.73
N PHE A 344 -14.39 4.18 16.74
CA PHE A 344 -13.29 4.57 15.84
C PHE A 344 -12.17 5.30 16.58
N ARG A 345 -12.48 6.22 17.51
CA ARG A 345 -11.44 6.86 18.37
C ARG A 345 -10.62 5.82 19.11
N ARG A 346 -11.30 4.81 19.65
CA ARG A 346 -10.67 3.71 20.37
C ARG A 346 -9.90 2.75 19.48
N GLY A 347 -10.22 2.71 18.19
CA GLY A 347 -9.45 2.03 17.15
C GLY A 347 -8.24 2.82 16.66
N GLY A 348 -8.06 4.08 17.08
CA GLY A 348 -6.95 4.94 16.66
C GLY A 348 -7.35 6.09 15.73
N ALA A 349 -8.64 6.27 15.42
CA ALA A 349 -9.08 7.37 14.56
C ALA A 349 -8.97 8.72 15.26
N PHE A 350 -8.30 9.67 14.63
CA PHE A 350 -8.33 11.09 14.98
C PHE A 350 -9.09 11.86 13.88
N PHE A 351 -9.92 12.82 14.27
CA PHE A 351 -10.84 13.43 13.32
C PHE A 351 -10.35 14.75 12.73
N ILE A 352 -10.55 14.88 11.42
CA ILE A 352 -10.19 16.06 10.64
C ILE A 352 -11.42 16.70 10.01
N ARG A 353 -11.50 18.04 10.05
CA ARG A 353 -12.52 18.83 9.35
C ARG A 353 -12.21 18.87 7.86
N ARG A 354 -13.25 19.01 7.02
CA ARG A 354 -13.09 19.14 5.55
C ARG A 354 -12.32 20.41 5.15
N SER A 355 -12.40 21.47 5.95
CA SER A 355 -11.72 22.75 5.70
C SER A 355 -11.21 23.35 7.00
N PHE A 356 -10.02 23.94 6.91
CA PHE A 356 -9.32 24.63 7.99
C PHE A 356 -9.45 26.15 7.84
N LYS A 357 -10.07 26.61 6.73
CA LYS A 357 -10.09 28.02 6.32
C LYS A 357 -10.72 28.89 7.41
N GLY A 358 -9.99 29.92 7.81
CA GLY A 358 -10.44 30.91 8.79
C GLY A 358 -10.39 30.48 10.26
N ASN A 359 -9.82 29.31 10.59
CA ASN A 359 -9.67 28.86 11.98
C ASN A 359 -8.20 28.52 12.29
N LYS A 360 -7.43 29.54 12.68
CA LYS A 360 -6.00 29.43 13.00
C LYS A 360 -5.77 28.56 14.25
N LEU A 361 -6.64 28.70 15.26
CA LEU A 361 -6.58 27.87 16.48
C LEU A 361 -6.69 26.38 16.15
N TYR A 362 -7.68 25.98 15.35
CA TYR A 362 -7.86 24.60 14.91
C TYR A 362 -6.66 24.09 14.11
N SER A 363 -6.20 24.87 13.12
CA SER A 363 -5.04 24.49 12.31
C SER A 363 -3.79 24.28 13.16
N THR A 364 -3.60 25.10 14.18
CA THR A 364 -2.46 25.01 15.10
C THR A 364 -2.58 23.75 15.95
N ILE A 365 -3.72 23.55 16.63
CA ILE A 365 -3.93 22.37 17.49
C ILE A 365 -3.79 21.06 16.70
N PHE A 366 -4.34 20.99 15.49
CA PHE A 366 -4.23 19.80 14.66
C PHE A 366 -2.78 19.49 14.27
N ARG A 367 -2.02 20.52 13.85
CA ARG A 367 -0.60 20.38 13.52
C ARG A 367 0.23 19.93 14.73
N GLU A 368 -0.03 20.49 15.90
CA GLU A 368 0.65 20.15 17.16
C GLU A 368 0.34 18.73 17.60
N TYR A 369 -0.93 18.31 17.47
CA TYR A 369 -1.32 16.93 17.73
C TYR A 369 -0.60 15.95 16.81
N LEU A 370 -0.53 16.25 15.51
CA LEU A 370 0.18 15.40 14.54
C LEU A 370 1.69 15.35 14.82
N ALA A 371 2.31 16.49 15.14
CA ALA A 371 3.71 16.54 15.53
C ALA A 371 4.00 15.71 16.80
N GLU A 372 3.11 15.76 17.79
CA GLU A 372 3.22 14.94 19.00
C GLU A 372 3.10 13.44 18.70
N LEU A 373 2.24 13.04 17.74
CA LEU A 373 2.15 11.65 17.31
C LEU A 373 3.49 11.15 16.74
N PHE A 374 4.11 11.93 15.85
CA PHE A 374 5.41 11.59 15.26
C PHE A 374 6.55 11.62 16.28
N ALA A 375 6.57 12.61 17.18
CA ALA A 375 7.58 12.71 18.23
C ALA A 375 7.57 11.50 19.19
N LYS A 376 6.39 10.91 19.40
CA LYS A 376 6.21 9.70 20.24
C LYS A 376 6.41 8.39 19.52
N GLY A 377 6.46 8.46 18.20
CA GLY A 377 6.69 7.36 17.32
C GLY A 377 5.48 6.51 16.98
N TYR A 378 4.31 7.16 16.91
CA TYR A 378 3.10 6.52 16.43
C TYR A 378 3.07 6.53 14.91
N SER A 379 2.84 5.36 14.31
CA SER A 379 2.51 5.30 12.90
C SER A 379 1.17 5.97 12.62
N VAL A 380 1.07 6.66 11.48
CA VAL A 380 -0.11 7.40 11.04
C VAL A 380 -0.61 6.84 9.71
N GLU A 381 -1.91 6.90 9.47
CA GLU A 381 -2.55 6.57 8.20
C GLU A 381 -3.41 7.75 7.74
N TYR A 382 -3.29 8.14 6.47
CA TYR A 382 -4.24 9.07 5.84
C TYR A 382 -4.41 8.80 4.34
N PHE A 383 -5.61 9.08 3.83
CA PHE A 383 -5.92 8.99 2.41
C PHE A 383 -5.62 10.32 1.72
N SER A 384 -4.54 10.37 0.91
CA SER A 384 -4.13 11.58 0.19
C SER A 384 -5.20 12.06 -0.79
N GLU A 385 -6.01 11.18 -1.37
CA GLU A 385 -7.10 11.49 -2.30
C GLU A 385 -8.19 12.40 -1.70
N GLY A 386 -8.32 12.46 -0.37
CA GLY A 386 -9.36 13.25 0.33
C GLY A 386 -10.79 12.69 0.23
N GLY A 387 -11.00 11.62 -0.53
CA GLY A 387 -12.26 10.90 -0.64
C GLY A 387 -12.13 9.64 -1.49
N ARG A 388 -13.15 8.77 -1.41
CA ARG A 388 -13.20 7.52 -2.17
C ARG A 388 -13.20 7.76 -3.69
N SER A 389 -12.50 6.97 -4.49
CA SER A 389 -12.67 6.98 -5.93
C SER A 389 -14.03 6.38 -6.30
N ARG A 390 -14.77 7.05 -7.19
CA ARG A 390 -16.04 6.56 -7.75
C ARG A 390 -15.85 5.80 -9.06
N THR A 391 -14.74 6.05 -9.75
CA THR A 391 -14.42 5.46 -11.06
C THR A 391 -13.42 4.31 -10.94
N GLY A 392 -12.81 4.09 -9.78
CA GLY A 392 -11.78 3.06 -9.55
C GLY A 392 -10.34 3.56 -9.79
N ARG A 393 -10.19 4.66 -10.55
CA ARG A 393 -8.92 5.36 -10.77
C ARG A 393 -8.52 6.17 -9.54
N LEU A 394 -7.23 6.37 -9.33
CA LEU A 394 -6.75 7.30 -8.30
C LEU A 394 -7.22 8.74 -8.58
N LEU A 395 -7.50 9.48 -7.51
CA LEU A 395 -7.78 10.90 -7.56
C LEU A 395 -6.52 11.74 -7.36
N GLN A 396 -6.58 13.01 -7.78
CA GLN A 396 -5.51 13.97 -7.48
C GLN A 396 -5.35 14.15 -5.96
N ALA A 397 -4.10 14.04 -5.49
CA ALA A 397 -3.78 14.11 -4.08
C ALA A 397 -4.04 15.51 -3.48
N LYS A 398 -4.58 15.52 -2.26
CA LYS A 398 -4.67 16.70 -1.39
C LYS A 398 -3.39 16.80 -0.57
N THR A 399 -2.62 17.85 -0.85
CA THR A 399 -1.27 18.05 -0.31
C THR A 399 -1.21 18.48 1.16
N GLY A 400 -2.35 18.78 1.79
CA GLY A 400 -2.40 19.31 3.16
C GLY A 400 -1.74 18.41 4.20
N MET A 401 -2.07 17.11 4.23
CA MET A 401 -1.48 16.17 5.21
C MET A 401 0.00 15.90 4.94
N LEU A 402 0.42 15.85 3.67
CA LEU A 402 1.83 15.74 3.29
C LEU A 402 2.63 16.95 3.77
N ALA A 403 2.09 18.16 3.53
CA ALA A 403 2.69 19.40 4.00
C ALA A 403 2.79 19.43 5.53
N MET A 404 1.74 19.00 6.26
CA MET A 404 1.79 18.92 7.73
C MET A 404 2.79 17.89 8.25
N THR A 405 3.01 16.81 7.50
CA THR A 405 4.03 15.79 7.84
C THR A 405 5.44 16.37 7.72
N ILE A 406 5.75 17.07 6.62
CA ILE A 406 7.04 17.77 6.47
C ILE A 406 7.19 18.88 7.52
N GLN A 407 6.14 19.65 7.81
CA GLN A 407 6.17 20.64 8.89
C GLN A 407 6.44 20.03 10.26
N ALA A 408 5.95 18.82 10.53
CA ALA A 408 6.29 18.13 11.77
C ALA A 408 7.76 17.73 11.81
N MET A 409 8.35 17.30 10.68
CA MET A 409 9.79 17.02 10.56
C MET A 409 10.64 18.27 10.84
N LEU A 410 10.21 19.43 10.35
CA LEU A 410 10.88 20.73 10.58
C LEU A 410 10.86 21.18 12.05
N ARG A 411 10.30 20.40 12.98
CA ARG A 411 10.45 20.60 14.43
C ARG A 411 11.64 19.87 15.04
N GLY A 412 12.42 19.16 14.23
CA GLY A 412 13.56 18.37 14.69
C GLY A 412 13.14 17.00 15.24
N LEU A 413 12.40 16.22 14.44
CA LEU A 413 12.12 14.83 14.81
C LEU A 413 13.41 14.01 14.85
N ASN A 414 13.58 13.22 15.91
CA ASN A 414 14.78 12.40 16.12
C ASN A 414 14.84 11.16 15.21
N ARG A 415 13.72 10.74 14.65
CA ARG A 415 13.58 9.52 13.86
C ARG A 415 13.22 9.89 12.42
N PRO A 416 13.75 9.14 11.43
CA PRO A 416 13.43 9.39 10.03
C PRO A 416 11.94 9.09 9.78
N VAL A 417 11.28 9.95 9.00
CA VAL A 417 9.90 9.73 8.57
C VAL A 417 9.90 9.06 7.21
N THR A 418 9.05 8.06 7.02
CA THR A 418 8.93 7.34 5.75
C THR A 418 7.47 7.19 5.40
N LEU A 419 7.13 7.65 4.19
CA LEU A 419 5.80 7.43 3.64
C LEU A 419 5.76 6.06 2.98
N VAL A 420 4.72 5.28 3.24
CA VAL A 420 4.50 3.95 2.65
C VAL A 420 3.25 4.00 1.79
N PRO A 421 3.39 4.01 0.45
CA PRO A 421 2.29 3.87 -0.49
C PRO A 421 1.58 2.53 -0.29
N VAL A 422 0.24 2.49 -0.29
CA VAL A 422 -0.50 1.24 -0.14
C VAL A 422 -1.60 1.11 -1.20
N TYR A 423 -1.51 0.07 -2.02
CA TYR A 423 -2.61 -0.33 -2.88
C TYR A 423 -3.57 -1.26 -2.13
N ILE A 424 -4.87 -0.98 -2.23
CA ILE A 424 -5.94 -1.84 -1.74
C ILE A 424 -6.90 -2.14 -2.89
N GLY A 425 -7.15 -3.42 -3.14
CA GLY A 425 -8.03 -3.91 -4.20
C GLY A 425 -8.96 -5.02 -3.72
N TYR A 426 -10.16 -5.07 -4.28
CA TYR A 426 -11.16 -6.08 -3.96
C TYR A 426 -11.80 -6.62 -5.23
N GLU A 427 -12.09 -7.91 -5.26
CA GLU A 427 -12.97 -8.51 -6.28
C GLU A 427 -14.44 -8.17 -6.03
N HIS A 428 -14.83 -7.64 -4.87
CA HIS A 428 -16.16 -7.09 -4.66
C HIS A 428 -16.15 -5.92 -3.68
N VAL A 429 -16.54 -4.74 -4.17
CA VAL A 429 -16.75 -3.55 -3.36
C VAL A 429 -18.26 -3.28 -3.26
N MET A 430 -18.80 -3.31 -2.05
CA MET A 430 -20.25 -3.18 -1.79
C MET A 430 -20.82 -1.86 -2.31
N GLU A 431 -20.03 -0.79 -2.26
CA GLU A 431 -20.43 0.57 -2.62
C GLU A 431 -20.40 0.85 -4.13
N VAL A 432 -19.89 -0.06 -4.97
CA VAL A 432 -19.80 0.20 -6.43
C VAL A 432 -21.17 0.43 -7.07
N SER A 433 -22.21 -0.22 -6.56
CA SER A 433 -23.59 0.02 -7.01
C SER A 433 -24.13 1.42 -6.67
N THR A 434 -23.70 2.02 -5.56
CA THR A 434 -24.05 3.40 -5.19
C THR A 434 -23.21 4.39 -5.98
N TYR A 435 -21.92 4.11 -6.22
CA TYR A 435 -21.05 4.94 -7.05
C TYR A 435 -21.56 5.09 -8.48
N ALA A 436 -22.01 4.00 -9.11
CA ALA A 436 -22.61 4.05 -10.44
C ALA A 436 -23.88 4.92 -10.50
N LYS A 437 -24.65 5.00 -9.41
CA LYS A 437 -25.82 5.88 -9.29
C LYS A 437 -25.41 7.35 -9.08
N GLU A 438 -24.41 7.60 -8.24
CA GLU A 438 -23.85 8.94 -7.99
C GLU A 438 -23.32 9.57 -9.29
N LEU A 439 -22.54 8.80 -10.07
CA LEU A 439 -21.97 9.25 -11.35
C LEU A 439 -23.02 9.54 -12.43
N ARG A 440 -24.23 9.00 -12.30
CA ARG A 440 -25.39 9.31 -13.16
C ARG A 440 -26.20 10.52 -12.68
N GLY A 441 -25.68 11.30 -11.73
CA GLY A 441 -26.27 12.54 -11.25
C GLY A 441 -27.22 12.40 -10.05
N LYS A 442 -27.35 11.20 -9.45
CA LYS A 442 -28.09 11.07 -8.19
C LYS A 442 -27.29 11.66 -7.03
N ARG A 443 -27.98 12.32 -6.09
CA ARG A 443 -27.33 12.87 -4.88
C ARG A 443 -26.71 11.74 -4.06
N LYS A 444 -25.55 12.02 -3.47
CA LYS A 444 -24.88 11.14 -2.51
C LYS A 444 -25.84 10.76 -1.38
N GLU A 445 -26.14 9.47 -1.28
CA GLU A 445 -26.95 8.93 -0.18
C GLU A 445 -26.09 8.82 1.09
N LYS A 446 -26.63 9.22 2.24
CA LYS A 446 -25.96 8.97 3.53
C LYS A 446 -26.09 7.48 3.84
N GLU A 447 -25.00 6.74 3.71
CA GLU A 447 -24.95 5.32 4.08
C GLU A 447 -25.18 5.19 5.60
N ASN A 448 -26.21 4.43 6.00
CA ASN A 448 -26.48 4.13 7.40
C ASN A 448 -25.72 2.85 7.80
N ALA A 449 -25.00 2.88 8.92
CA ALA A 449 -24.29 1.72 9.47
C ALA A 449 -25.20 0.46 9.62
N GLY A 450 -26.50 0.64 9.90
CA GLY A 450 -27.46 -0.46 9.95
C GLY A 450 -27.74 -1.11 8.59
N LEU A 451 -27.67 -0.35 7.49
CA LEU A 451 -27.81 -0.87 6.13
C LEU A 451 -26.59 -1.74 5.78
N VAL A 452 -25.38 -1.26 6.09
CA VAL A 452 -24.13 -2.01 5.90
C VAL A 452 -24.17 -3.33 6.66
N LEU A 453 -24.57 -3.32 7.94
CA LEU A 453 -24.65 -4.53 8.76
C LEU A 453 -25.67 -5.55 8.23
N LYS A 454 -26.80 -5.08 7.67
CA LYS A 454 -27.83 -5.94 7.05
C LYS A 454 -27.32 -6.57 5.75
N THR A 455 -26.58 -5.81 4.95
CA THR A 455 -25.93 -6.26 3.72
C THR A 455 -24.85 -7.32 4.00
N LEU A 456 -24.01 -7.11 5.02
CA LEU A 456 -23.01 -8.08 5.52
C LEU A 456 -23.59 -9.42 6.02
N ARG A 457 -24.89 -9.45 6.35
CA ARG A 457 -25.57 -10.70 6.76
C ARG A 457 -26.09 -11.52 5.59
N LYS A 458 -26.39 -10.88 4.44
CA LYS A 458 -26.98 -11.53 3.27
C LYS A 458 -25.97 -11.97 2.22
N LEU A 459 -24.81 -11.33 2.20
CA LEU A 459 -23.79 -11.59 1.19
C LEU A 459 -22.77 -12.61 1.68
N ARG A 460 -22.42 -13.54 0.80
CA ARG A 460 -21.34 -14.51 0.92
C ARG A 460 -20.57 -14.46 -0.41
N ASN A 461 -19.27 -14.69 -0.36
CA ASN A 461 -18.38 -14.79 -1.52
C ASN A 461 -18.12 -13.46 -2.28
N PHE A 462 -17.29 -12.60 -1.70
CA PHE A 462 -16.77 -11.37 -2.30
C PHE A 462 -15.50 -11.57 -3.13
N GLY A 463 -15.17 -12.82 -3.44
CA GLY A 463 -13.89 -13.17 -4.06
C GLY A 463 -12.73 -12.88 -3.11
N ARG A 464 -11.63 -12.34 -3.61
CA ARG A 464 -10.39 -12.07 -2.88
C ARG A 464 -10.15 -10.58 -2.63
N GLY A 465 -9.44 -10.28 -1.55
CA GLY A 465 -8.89 -8.95 -1.26
C GLY A 465 -7.38 -8.92 -1.46
N TYR A 466 -6.85 -7.74 -1.76
CA TYR A 466 -5.43 -7.53 -2.06
C TYR A 466 -4.93 -6.29 -1.32
N VAL A 467 -3.78 -6.41 -0.65
CA VAL A 467 -3.04 -5.31 -0.03
C VAL A 467 -1.58 -5.42 -0.43
N ASN A 468 -1.12 -4.43 -1.19
CA ASN A 468 0.27 -4.36 -1.62
C ASN A 468 0.90 -3.09 -1.04
N PHE A 469 2.05 -3.25 -0.41
CA PHE A 469 2.86 -2.11 0.00
C PHE A 469 3.77 -1.71 -1.18
N GLY A 470 3.66 -0.46 -1.63
CA GLY A 470 4.51 0.09 -2.68
C GLY A 470 5.89 0.48 -2.16
N GLU A 471 6.74 0.98 -3.05
CA GLU A 471 8.09 1.40 -2.67
C GLU A 471 8.03 2.56 -1.66
N PRO A 472 8.58 2.40 -0.44
CA PRO A 472 8.56 3.44 0.56
C PRO A 472 9.37 4.67 0.13
N ILE A 473 8.93 5.86 0.56
CA ILE A 473 9.60 7.13 0.29
C ILE A 473 10.18 7.67 1.61
N PRO A 474 11.49 7.51 1.87
CA PRO A 474 12.14 8.11 3.03
C PRO A 474 12.19 9.64 2.87
N LEU A 475 11.43 10.37 3.70
CA LEU A 475 11.28 11.82 3.51
C LEU A 475 12.58 12.58 3.73
N ASN A 476 13.40 12.15 4.68
CA ASN A 476 14.70 12.77 4.92
C ASN A 476 15.58 12.70 3.67
N GLN A 477 15.64 11.54 3.02
CA GLN A 477 16.40 11.37 1.78
C GLN A 477 15.80 12.19 0.65
N TYR A 478 14.48 12.12 0.46
CA TYR A 478 13.78 12.89 -0.57
C TYR A 478 14.04 14.40 -0.43
N LEU A 479 14.00 14.93 0.80
CA LEU A 479 14.31 16.34 1.07
C LEU A 479 15.80 16.66 0.85
N ASN A 480 16.73 15.78 1.23
CA ASN A 480 18.16 15.97 0.94
C ASN A 480 18.45 16.08 -0.56
N GLU A 481 17.71 15.35 -1.39
CA GLU A 481 17.87 15.37 -2.86
C GLU A 481 17.25 16.62 -3.51
N HIS A 482 16.07 17.06 -3.05
CA HIS A 482 15.31 18.13 -3.71
C HIS A 482 15.54 19.52 -3.08
N VAL A 483 15.91 19.56 -1.79
CA VAL A 483 16.18 20.78 -1.02
C VAL A 483 17.33 20.51 -0.04
N PRO A 484 18.59 20.40 -0.50
CA PRO A 484 19.72 19.99 0.36
C PRO A 484 19.87 20.77 1.68
N GLU A 485 19.49 22.06 1.67
CA GLU A 485 19.57 22.97 2.80
C GLU A 485 18.32 23.00 3.70
N TRP A 486 17.36 22.07 3.51
CA TRP A 486 16.09 22.06 4.25
C TRP A 486 16.26 22.01 5.77
N THR A 487 17.37 21.46 6.25
CA THR A 487 17.68 21.37 7.68
C THR A 487 17.89 22.75 8.33
N ASN A 488 18.19 23.78 7.56
CA ASN A 488 18.33 25.16 8.06
C ASN A 488 16.97 25.75 8.48
N ASP A 489 15.86 25.19 7.99
CA ASP A 489 14.50 25.60 8.35
C ASP A 489 13.96 24.83 9.57
N ILE A 490 14.78 24.01 10.23
CA ILE A 490 14.37 23.30 11.45
C ILE A 490 14.25 24.30 12.60
N ASP A 491 13.02 24.50 13.08
CA ASP A 491 12.70 25.33 14.24
C ASP A 491 11.75 24.56 15.18
N PRO A 492 12.17 24.24 16.42
CA PRO A 492 11.34 23.51 17.40
C PRO A 492 10.10 24.27 17.89
N VAL A 493 10.07 25.61 17.77
CA VAL A 493 9.07 26.48 18.41
C VAL A 493 8.07 27.03 17.40
N ASP A 494 8.54 27.60 16.28
CA ASP A 494 7.67 28.18 15.26
C ASP A 494 8.31 28.03 13.88
N SER A 495 8.18 26.86 13.25
CA SER A 495 8.64 26.68 11.86
C SER A 495 7.63 27.32 10.89
N PRO A 496 7.89 28.53 10.34
CA PRO A 496 7.05 29.09 9.28
C PRO A 496 7.08 28.16 8.07
N LYS A 497 6.03 28.17 7.26
CA LYS A 497 6.00 27.37 6.03
C LYS A 497 7.08 27.92 5.06
N PRO A 498 8.14 27.16 4.74
CA PRO A 498 9.16 27.63 3.81
C PRO A 498 8.60 27.78 2.39
N GLN A 499 9.21 28.65 1.58
CA GLN A 499 8.76 28.90 0.21
C GLN A 499 8.88 27.66 -0.68
N TRP A 500 9.95 26.88 -0.50
CA TRP A 500 10.20 25.63 -1.24
C TRP A 500 9.16 24.53 -0.95
N MET A 501 8.42 24.62 0.17
CA MET A 501 7.60 23.51 0.65
C MET A 501 6.42 23.19 -0.27
N THR A 502 5.78 24.19 -0.87
CA THR A 502 4.63 23.95 -1.75
C THR A 502 5.00 23.15 -3.02
N PRO A 503 5.99 23.58 -3.84
CA PRO A 503 6.37 22.83 -5.03
C PRO A 503 6.90 21.43 -4.70
N VAL A 504 7.71 21.28 -3.66
CA VAL A 504 8.27 19.99 -3.24
C VAL A 504 7.18 19.03 -2.77
N VAL A 505 6.18 19.52 -2.01
CA VAL A 505 5.04 18.69 -1.60
C VAL A 505 4.19 18.28 -2.81
N ASN A 506 4.03 19.13 -3.82
CA ASN A 506 3.28 18.77 -5.03
C ASN A 506 3.98 17.62 -5.80
N GLN A 507 5.30 17.71 -5.98
CA GLN A 507 6.11 16.64 -6.59
C GLN A 507 6.05 15.35 -5.78
N LEU A 508 6.18 15.45 -4.45
CA LEU A 508 6.07 14.30 -3.54
C LEU A 508 4.68 13.66 -3.62
N ALA A 509 3.63 14.47 -3.76
CA ALA A 509 2.26 13.99 -3.90
C ALA A 509 2.07 13.21 -5.21
N GLU A 510 2.64 13.68 -6.31
CA GLU A 510 2.64 12.95 -7.59
C GLU A 510 3.40 11.62 -7.46
N LYS A 511 4.63 11.64 -6.94
CA LYS A 511 5.44 10.44 -6.69
C LYS A 511 4.71 9.43 -5.81
N MET A 512 4.02 9.90 -4.77
CA MET A 512 3.18 9.06 -3.90
C MET A 512 2.07 8.35 -4.68
N MET A 513 1.33 9.07 -5.53
CA MET A 513 0.24 8.47 -6.31
C MET A 513 0.76 7.46 -7.33
N THR A 514 1.91 7.74 -7.95
CA THR A 514 2.62 6.81 -8.83
C THR A 514 2.99 5.52 -8.10
N HIS A 515 3.65 5.60 -6.94
CA HIS A 515 4.03 4.40 -6.19
C HIS A 515 2.83 3.60 -5.66
N ILE A 516 1.67 4.23 -5.41
CA ILE A 516 0.42 3.51 -5.11
C ILE A 516 -0.01 2.67 -6.33
N ASN A 517 0.09 3.22 -7.53
CA ASN A 517 -0.26 2.53 -8.77
C ASN A 517 0.76 1.45 -9.17
N ASP A 518 2.04 1.65 -8.87
CA ASP A 518 3.11 0.67 -9.06
C ASP A 518 2.87 -0.60 -8.21
N ALA A 519 2.20 -0.44 -7.07
CA ALA A 519 1.80 -1.54 -6.21
C ALA A 519 0.49 -2.21 -6.64
N ALA A 520 -0.08 -1.92 -7.81
CA ALA A 520 -1.37 -2.46 -8.21
C ALA A 520 -1.39 -3.99 -8.31
N ALA A 521 -2.49 -4.60 -7.87
CA ALA A 521 -2.73 -6.04 -8.00
C ALA A 521 -3.75 -6.31 -9.10
N THR A 522 -3.37 -7.12 -10.07
CA THR A 522 -4.30 -7.71 -11.03
C THR A 522 -4.95 -8.96 -10.43
N ASN A 523 -6.19 -9.20 -10.80
CA ASN A 523 -6.98 -10.34 -10.35
C ASN A 523 -8.00 -10.76 -11.40
N ALA A 524 -8.64 -11.91 -11.17
CA ALA A 524 -9.58 -12.52 -12.08
C ALA A 524 -10.67 -11.54 -12.56
N LEU A 525 -11.30 -10.82 -11.63
CA LEU A 525 -12.37 -9.88 -11.99
C LEU A 525 -11.85 -8.70 -12.81
N THR A 526 -10.73 -8.10 -12.42
CA THR A 526 -10.16 -6.94 -13.13
C THR A 526 -9.72 -7.29 -14.55
N LEU A 527 -9.14 -8.48 -14.77
CA LEU A 527 -8.70 -8.95 -16.08
C LEU A 527 -9.90 -9.31 -16.98
N CYS A 528 -10.91 -10.01 -16.44
CA CYS A 528 -12.16 -10.26 -17.17
C CYS A 528 -12.88 -8.96 -17.53
N ALA A 529 -12.94 -7.99 -16.60
CA ALA A 529 -13.54 -6.68 -16.84
C ALA A 529 -12.80 -5.93 -17.95
N LEU A 530 -11.48 -5.97 -17.99
CA LEU A 530 -10.65 -5.38 -19.04
C LEU A 530 -10.97 -6.00 -20.41
N ALA A 531 -10.92 -7.33 -20.53
CA ALA A 531 -11.18 -8.06 -21.77
C ALA A 531 -12.61 -7.83 -22.30
N LEU A 532 -13.61 -8.00 -21.43
CA LEU A 532 -15.01 -7.87 -21.84
C LEU A 532 -15.35 -6.43 -22.21
N LEU A 533 -14.87 -5.42 -21.48
CA LEU A 533 -15.13 -4.02 -21.85
C LEU A 533 -14.42 -3.60 -23.14
N ALA A 534 -13.30 -4.24 -23.49
CA ALA A 534 -12.65 -4.05 -24.78
C ALA A 534 -13.38 -4.75 -25.94
N SER A 535 -14.25 -5.72 -25.67
CA SER A 535 -15.08 -6.34 -26.71
C SER A 535 -16.21 -5.41 -27.15
N ARG A 536 -16.46 -5.30 -28.46
CA ARG A 536 -17.48 -4.41 -29.04
C ARG A 536 -18.88 -4.67 -28.49
N GLN A 537 -19.23 -5.94 -28.35
CA GLN A 537 -20.53 -6.37 -27.82
C GLN A 537 -20.47 -6.66 -26.31
N ARG A 538 -19.33 -6.40 -25.67
CA ARG A 538 -19.06 -6.76 -24.28
C ARG A 538 -19.29 -8.23 -23.98
N ALA A 539 -19.03 -9.05 -24.99
CA ALA A 539 -19.22 -10.48 -24.99
C ALA A 539 -18.03 -11.14 -25.68
N LEU A 540 -17.59 -12.27 -25.15
CA LEU A 540 -16.56 -13.15 -25.72
C LEU A 540 -16.98 -14.60 -25.48
N SER A 541 -16.61 -15.51 -26.38
CA SER A 541 -16.68 -16.93 -26.03
C SER A 541 -15.75 -17.23 -24.86
N HIS A 542 -16.07 -18.25 -24.10
CA HIS A 542 -15.27 -18.69 -22.96
C HIS A 542 -13.79 -18.91 -23.34
N ASP A 543 -13.53 -19.59 -24.46
CA ASP A 543 -12.16 -19.88 -24.93
C ASP A 543 -11.40 -18.62 -25.34
N THR A 544 -12.06 -17.68 -26.03
CA THR A 544 -11.44 -16.40 -26.38
C THR A 544 -11.13 -15.57 -25.13
N LEU A 545 -12.00 -15.60 -24.12
CA LEU A 545 -11.75 -14.92 -22.85
C LEU A 545 -10.52 -15.52 -22.14
N ILE A 546 -10.41 -16.85 -22.09
CA ILE A 546 -9.22 -17.53 -21.54
C ILE A 546 -7.97 -17.12 -22.30
N GLN A 547 -7.98 -17.20 -23.64
CA GLN A 547 -6.83 -16.81 -24.47
C GLN A 547 -6.41 -15.35 -24.23
N GLN A 548 -7.37 -14.45 -24.06
CA GLN A 548 -7.06 -13.05 -23.79
C GLN A 548 -6.48 -12.85 -22.39
N ILE A 549 -6.99 -13.54 -21.38
CA ILE A 549 -6.42 -13.46 -20.02
C ILE A 549 -5.03 -14.07 -19.98
N ASP A 550 -4.80 -15.19 -20.68
CA ASP A 550 -3.47 -15.79 -20.82
C ASP A 550 -2.48 -14.80 -21.44
N SER A 551 -2.90 -14.10 -22.50
CA SER A 551 -2.12 -13.04 -23.13
C SER A 551 -1.78 -11.88 -22.17
N TYR A 552 -2.75 -11.42 -21.38
CA TYR A 552 -2.53 -10.41 -20.34
C TYR A 552 -1.56 -10.88 -19.26
N LEU A 553 -1.69 -12.13 -18.77
CA LEU A 553 -0.78 -12.70 -17.78
C LEU A 553 0.63 -12.83 -18.36
N ALA A 554 0.77 -13.29 -19.60
CA ALA A 554 2.05 -13.41 -20.27
C ALA A 554 2.75 -12.05 -20.36
N LEU A 555 2.04 -11.00 -20.78
CA LEU A 555 2.57 -9.64 -20.81
C LEU A 555 3.03 -9.19 -19.41
N LEU A 556 2.18 -9.32 -18.39
CA LEU A 556 2.50 -8.87 -17.04
C LEU A 556 3.62 -9.67 -16.35
N ARG A 557 3.88 -10.91 -16.78
CA ARG A 557 4.96 -11.75 -16.26
C ARG A 557 6.30 -11.50 -16.96
N HIS A 558 6.30 -11.27 -18.27
CA HIS A 558 7.53 -11.08 -19.07
C HIS A 558 7.95 -9.61 -19.18
N VAL A 559 6.99 -8.68 -19.08
CA VAL A 559 7.20 -7.23 -19.04
C VAL A 559 6.48 -6.69 -17.79
N PRO A 560 6.97 -7.03 -16.58
CA PRO A 560 6.32 -6.60 -15.34
C PRO A 560 6.31 -5.08 -15.23
N TYR A 561 5.15 -4.53 -14.90
CA TYR A 561 4.97 -3.07 -14.81
C TYR A 561 5.82 -2.45 -13.71
N SER A 562 5.92 -3.11 -12.55
CA SER A 562 6.77 -2.70 -11.43
C SER A 562 7.08 -3.91 -10.54
N SER A 563 8.22 -3.87 -9.84
CA SER A 563 8.62 -4.89 -8.86
C SER A 563 7.64 -5.02 -7.68
N THR A 564 6.83 -4.00 -7.41
CA THR A 564 5.84 -4.01 -6.32
C THR A 564 4.43 -4.43 -6.76
N SER A 565 4.20 -4.58 -8.07
CA SER A 565 2.90 -5.00 -8.61
C SER A 565 2.64 -6.48 -8.34
N THR A 566 1.37 -6.89 -8.38
CA THR A 566 1.01 -8.31 -8.26
C THR A 566 0.30 -8.80 -9.51
N THR A 567 0.83 -9.89 -10.03
CA THR A 567 0.22 -10.68 -11.11
C THR A 567 -0.17 -12.04 -10.55
N PRO A 568 -1.37 -12.56 -10.82
CA PRO A 568 -1.76 -13.89 -10.37
C PRO A 568 -0.79 -14.97 -10.85
N ASP A 569 -0.45 -15.94 -9.99
CA ASP A 569 0.35 -17.11 -10.36
C ASP A 569 -0.49 -18.24 -10.98
N THR A 570 -1.81 -18.18 -10.83
CA THR A 570 -2.75 -19.15 -11.40
C THR A 570 -2.85 -19.02 -12.92
N ASP A 571 -3.22 -20.09 -13.60
CA ASP A 571 -3.51 -20.08 -15.04
C ASP A 571 -4.80 -19.29 -15.38
N ALA A 572 -4.94 -18.95 -16.66
CA ALA A 572 -6.04 -18.15 -17.16
C ALA A 572 -7.42 -18.84 -17.02
N GLU A 573 -7.49 -20.16 -17.22
CA GLU A 573 -8.73 -20.92 -17.12
C GLU A 573 -9.27 -20.89 -15.68
N ALA A 574 -8.41 -21.11 -14.69
CA ALA A 574 -8.75 -21.02 -13.28
C ALA A 574 -9.23 -19.60 -12.90
N LEU A 575 -8.61 -18.56 -13.45
CA LEU A 575 -9.05 -17.17 -13.24
C LEU A 575 -10.42 -16.91 -13.85
N VAL A 576 -10.67 -17.31 -15.11
CA VAL A 576 -11.98 -17.15 -15.75
C VAL A 576 -13.05 -17.88 -14.94
N LYS A 577 -12.80 -19.14 -14.59
CA LYS A 577 -13.71 -19.95 -13.79
C LYS A 577 -14.02 -19.31 -12.44
N HIS A 578 -13.00 -18.80 -11.75
CA HIS A 578 -13.18 -18.07 -10.49
C HIS A 578 -14.01 -16.81 -10.67
N ALA A 579 -13.72 -16.00 -11.70
CA ALA A 579 -14.46 -14.78 -12.00
C ALA A 579 -15.93 -15.06 -12.31
N VAL A 580 -16.22 -16.08 -13.13
CA VAL A 580 -17.59 -16.53 -13.46
C VAL A 580 -18.33 -16.94 -12.18
N GLY A 581 -17.67 -17.65 -11.27
CA GLY A 581 -18.22 -18.04 -9.96
C GLY A 581 -18.48 -16.89 -8.98
N LEU A 582 -18.19 -15.63 -9.34
CA LEU A 582 -18.60 -14.45 -8.57
C LEU A 582 -20.00 -13.93 -8.96
N ASP A 583 -20.66 -14.56 -9.94
CA ASP A 583 -22.00 -14.22 -10.42
C ASP A 583 -22.11 -12.75 -10.90
N LYS A 584 -21.06 -12.27 -11.59
CA LYS A 584 -20.94 -10.88 -12.09
C LYS A 584 -21.08 -10.72 -13.60
N PHE A 585 -21.29 -11.83 -14.29
CA PHE A 585 -21.38 -11.92 -15.75
C PHE A 585 -22.69 -12.58 -16.15
N VAL A 586 -23.13 -12.35 -17.39
CA VAL A 586 -24.19 -13.13 -18.02
C VAL A 586 -23.51 -14.26 -18.80
N ILE A 587 -23.93 -15.49 -18.53
CA ILE A 587 -23.44 -16.69 -19.22
C ILE A 587 -24.58 -17.23 -20.08
N GLU A 588 -24.36 -17.23 -21.40
CA GLU A 588 -25.31 -17.76 -22.37
C GLU A 588 -24.73 -19.02 -22.98
N PRO A 589 -25.33 -20.20 -22.77
CA PRO A 589 -24.87 -21.42 -23.41
C PRO A 589 -25.14 -21.32 -24.91
N ASP A 590 -24.11 -21.59 -25.70
CA ASP A 590 -24.22 -21.68 -27.16
C ASP A 590 -23.75 -23.04 -27.65
N THR A 591 -24.24 -23.45 -28.82
CA THR A 591 -23.90 -24.72 -29.47
C THR A 591 -22.40 -24.90 -29.72
N MET A 592 -21.64 -23.78 -29.80
CA MET A 592 -20.19 -23.77 -30.01
C MET A 592 -19.38 -23.46 -28.74
N GLY A 593 -20.03 -23.40 -27.57
CA GLY A 593 -19.41 -23.11 -26.27
C GLY A 593 -19.99 -21.84 -25.62
N ASP A 594 -19.89 -21.75 -24.29
CA ASP A 594 -20.52 -20.66 -23.53
C ASP A 594 -20.00 -19.27 -23.94
N ILE A 595 -20.92 -18.30 -24.00
CA ILE A 595 -20.62 -16.89 -24.21
C ILE A 595 -20.69 -16.18 -22.86
N VAL A 596 -19.61 -15.48 -22.52
CA VAL A 596 -19.52 -14.63 -21.33
C VAL A 596 -19.75 -13.19 -21.75
N SER A 597 -20.75 -12.53 -21.17
CA SER A 597 -21.11 -11.15 -21.53
C SER A 597 -21.43 -10.25 -20.34
N LEU A 598 -21.54 -8.94 -20.61
CA LEU A 598 -21.94 -7.92 -19.65
C LEU A 598 -23.21 -7.21 -20.10
N ASP A 599 -24.22 -7.17 -19.23
CA ASP A 599 -25.36 -6.31 -19.45
C ASP A 599 -25.01 -4.81 -19.28
N ARG A 600 -25.98 -3.92 -19.53
CA ARG A 600 -25.76 -2.46 -19.42
C ARG A 600 -25.39 -2.01 -18.01
N GLN A 601 -25.95 -2.61 -16.97
CA GLN A 601 -25.65 -2.25 -15.58
C GLN A 601 -24.29 -2.81 -15.16
N GLN A 602 -24.04 -4.10 -15.43
CA GLN A 602 -22.79 -4.78 -15.15
C GLN A 602 -21.62 -4.11 -15.87
N SER A 603 -21.76 -3.72 -17.15
CA SER A 603 -20.69 -3.04 -17.88
C SER A 603 -20.24 -1.74 -17.23
N ILE A 604 -21.17 -0.95 -16.68
CA ILE A 604 -20.82 0.27 -15.92
C ILE A 604 -20.10 -0.09 -14.63
N LEU A 605 -20.56 -1.11 -13.90
CA LEU A 605 -19.87 -1.57 -12.69
C LEU A 605 -18.47 -2.12 -13.02
N MET A 606 -18.29 -2.78 -14.16
CA MET A 606 -17.00 -3.32 -14.60
C MET A 606 -16.00 -2.22 -14.97
N THR A 607 -16.45 -1.03 -15.40
CA THR A 607 -15.52 0.09 -15.64
C THR A 607 -14.74 0.44 -14.39
N TYR A 608 -15.37 0.35 -13.21
CA TYR A 608 -14.70 0.52 -11.93
C TYR A 608 -13.54 -0.47 -11.77
N TYR A 609 -13.80 -1.77 -11.95
CA TYR A 609 -12.78 -2.81 -11.76
C TYR A 609 -11.67 -2.73 -12.81
N ARG A 610 -12.00 -2.50 -14.10
CA ARG A 610 -11.02 -2.23 -15.17
C ARG A 610 -10.08 -1.09 -14.78
N ASN A 611 -10.64 0.01 -14.26
CA ASN A 611 -9.89 1.20 -13.89
C ASN A 611 -8.94 1.01 -12.71
N ASN A 612 -9.02 -0.10 -11.98
CA ASN A 612 -8.03 -0.43 -10.94
C ASN A 612 -6.67 -0.86 -11.54
N ILE A 613 -6.65 -1.27 -12.81
CA ILE A 613 -5.48 -1.85 -13.49
C ILE A 613 -5.20 -1.24 -14.88
N ILE A 614 -6.04 -0.33 -15.37
CA ILE A 614 -5.93 0.22 -16.73
C ILE A 614 -4.56 0.88 -17.01
N HIS A 615 -3.94 1.47 -15.99
CA HIS A 615 -2.62 2.09 -16.08
C HIS A 615 -1.52 1.09 -16.43
N LEU A 616 -1.62 -0.16 -15.97
CA LEU A 616 -0.70 -1.24 -16.31
C LEU A 616 -0.72 -1.58 -17.81
N PHE A 617 -1.84 -1.32 -18.47
CA PHE A 617 -2.07 -1.65 -19.88
C PHE A 617 -2.03 -0.42 -20.79
N ALA A 618 -1.81 0.80 -20.27
CA ALA A 618 -1.93 2.03 -21.05
C ALA A 618 -0.95 2.09 -22.24
N ILE A 619 0.34 1.87 -22.00
CA ILE A 619 1.37 1.85 -23.05
C ILE A 619 1.18 0.64 -23.99
N PRO A 620 1.03 -0.61 -23.50
CA PRO A 620 0.75 -1.76 -24.39
C PRO A 620 -0.47 -1.56 -25.29
N SER A 621 -1.53 -0.96 -24.75
CA SER A 621 -2.75 -0.67 -25.52
C SER A 621 -2.54 0.44 -26.54
N LEU A 622 -1.69 1.45 -26.25
CA LEU A 622 -1.34 2.49 -27.21
C LEU A 622 -0.49 1.95 -28.36
N ILE A 623 0.46 1.05 -28.06
CA ILE A 623 1.24 0.33 -29.08
C ILE A 623 0.29 -0.49 -29.96
N ALA A 624 -0.58 -1.30 -29.34
CA ALA A 624 -1.57 -2.10 -30.06
C ALA A 624 -2.49 -1.24 -30.94
N GLN A 625 -3.01 -0.13 -30.40
CA GLN A 625 -3.85 0.81 -31.16
C GLN A 625 -3.10 1.41 -32.34
N SER A 626 -1.82 1.76 -32.17
CA SER A 626 -1.00 2.30 -33.24
C SER A 626 -0.81 1.29 -34.38
N VAL A 627 -0.52 0.02 -34.05
CA VAL A 627 -0.42 -1.07 -35.03
C VAL A 627 -1.75 -1.34 -35.72
N VAL A 628 -2.88 -1.35 -35.00
CA VAL A 628 -4.21 -1.56 -35.59
C VAL A 628 -4.58 -0.46 -36.59
N GLN A 629 -4.22 0.81 -36.33
CA GLN A 629 -4.59 1.91 -37.21
C GLN A 629 -3.65 2.12 -38.39
N HIS A 630 -2.37 1.75 -38.27
CA HIS A 630 -1.38 1.91 -39.33
C HIS A 630 -1.12 0.64 -40.14
N GLU A 631 -1.57 -0.53 -39.65
CA GLU A 631 -1.34 -1.88 -40.17
C GLU A 631 0.12 -2.36 -40.15
N SER A 632 1.06 -1.47 -40.48
CA SER A 632 2.50 -1.66 -40.42
C SER A 632 3.21 -0.34 -40.14
N LEU A 633 4.19 -0.34 -39.25
CA LEU A 633 5.01 0.82 -38.90
C LEU A 633 6.32 0.41 -38.23
N SER A 634 7.32 1.30 -38.22
CA SER A 634 8.58 1.04 -37.53
C SER A 634 8.47 1.13 -36.01
N VAL A 635 9.33 0.42 -35.26
CA VAL A 635 9.47 0.57 -33.81
C VAL A 635 9.87 2.00 -33.46
N SER A 636 10.77 2.61 -34.25
CA SER A 636 11.10 4.02 -34.11
C SER A 636 9.86 4.94 -34.17
N LYS A 637 8.94 4.72 -35.12
CA LYS A 637 7.71 5.52 -35.23
C LYS A 637 6.73 5.23 -34.10
N LEU A 638 6.64 3.99 -33.63
CA LEU A 638 5.88 3.63 -32.43
C LEU A 638 6.39 4.38 -31.22
N THR A 639 7.70 4.40 -31.00
CA THR A 639 8.33 5.11 -29.90
C THR A 639 8.04 6.61 -29.95
N GLU A 640 8.09 7.24 -31.14
CA GLU A 640 7.72 8.66 -31.31
C GLU A 640 6.27 8.93 -30.91
N ILE A 641 5.32 8.09 -31.36
CA ILE A 641 3.89 8.22 -31.02
C ILE A 641 3.68 8.06 -29.51
N VAL A 642 4.27 7.04 -28.90
CA VAL A 642 4.14 6.76 -27.46
C VAL A 642 4.75 7.90 -26.65
N THR A 643 5.96 8.36 -27.00
CA THR A 643 6.64 9.47 -26.32
C THR A 643 5.81 10.76 -26.38
N THR A 644 5.23 11.07 -27.54
CA THR A 644 4.37 12.26 -27.72
C THR A 644 3.13 12.24 -26.81
N LEU A 645 2.54 11.07 -26.59
CA LEU A 645 1.30 10.92 -25.82
C LEU A 645 1.52 10.56 -24.35
N TYR A 646 2.74 10.12 -24.01
CA TYR A 646 3.07 9.63 -22.68
C TYR A 646 2.83 10.66 -21.56
N PRO A 647 3.21 11.95 -21.69
CA PRO A 647 2.98 12.94 -20.62
C PRO A 647 1.50 13.09 -20.22
N PHE A 648 0.59 12.98 -21.19
CA PHE A 648 -0.86 13.01 -20.95
C PHE A 648 -1.33 11.78 -20.18
N LEU A 649 -0.88 10.60 -20.60
CA LEU A 649 -1.18 9.34 -19.91
C LEU A 649 -0.56 9.32 -18.50
N LYS A 650 0.68 9.78 -18.35
CA LYS A 650 1.41 9.88 -17.09
C LYS A 650 0.64 10.71 -16.07
N LYS A 651 0.20 11.91 -16.45
CA LYS A 651 -0.56 12.80 -15.56
C LYS A 651 -1.98 12.29 -15.25
N GLU A 652 -2.68 11.68 -16.22
CA GLU A 652 -4.05 11.18 -15.99
C GLU A 652 -4.07 9.88 -15.16
N LEU A 653 -3.10 8.99 -15.39
CA LEU A 653 -3.10 7.63 -14.84
C LEU A 653 -2.00 7.39 -13.80
N PHE A 654 -1.20 8.41 -13.44
CA PHE A 654 -0.06 8.29 -12.52
C PHE A 654 0.90 7.18 -12.94
N LEU A 655 1.39 7.25 -14.18
CA LEU A 655 2.41 6.30 -14.69
C LEU A 655 3.79 6.64 -14.11
N HIS A 656 4.65 5.63 -13.99
CA HIS A 656 5.94 5.79 -13.29
C HIS A 656 7.14 6.07 -14.18
N TYR A 657 7.14 5.56 -15.41
CA TYR A 657 8.31 5.65 -16.29
C TYR A 657 8.80 7.09 -16.46
N ASP A 658 10.12 7.25 -16.44
CA ASP A 658 10.72 8.48 -16.91
C ASP A 658 10.67 8.52 -18.45
N GLU A 659 10.70 9.72 -19.02
CA GLU A 659 10.52 9.90 -20.48
C GLU A 659 11.64 9.20 -21.27
N ASP A 660 12.85 9.17 -20.71
CA ASP A 660 14.02 8.52 -21.29
C ASP A 660 13.88 6.98 -21.37
N ASP A 661 13.04 6.38 -20.51
CA ASP A 661 12.85 4.92 -20.46
C ASP A 661 11.78 4.43 -21.46
N ILE A 662 11.02 5.32 -22.09
CA ILE A 662 9.87 4.96 -22.93
C ILE A 662 10.27 4.09 -24.12
N ALA A 663 11.44 4.34 -24.71
CA ALA A 663 11.95 3.53 -25.83
C ALA A 663 12.13 2.06 -25.43
N ASP A 664 12.71 1.80 -24.26
CA ASP A 664 12.93 0.44 -23.74
C ASP A 664 11.60 -0.26 -23.40
N VAL A 665 10.64 0.48 -22.83
CA VAL A 665 9.28 -0.05 -22.56
C VAL A 665 8.58 -0.46 -23.86
N VAL A 666 8.68 0.37 -24.91
CA VAL A 666 8.11 0.06 -26.23
C VAL A 666 8.76 -1.17 -26.83
N GLU A 667 10.09 -1.25 -26.83
CA GLU A 667 10.83 -2.39 -27.38
C GLU A 667 10.47 -3.70 -26.68
N LYS A 668 10.49 -3.73 -25.34
CA LYS A 668 10.12 -4.90 -24.55
C LYS A 668 8.67 -5.33 -24.80
N THR A 669 7.76 -4.38 -24.91
CA THR A 669 6.34 -4.67 -25.15
C THR A 669 6.11 -5.22 -26.56
N VAL A 670 6.76 -4.64 -27.58
CA VAL A 670 6.69 -5.13 -28.97
C VAL A 670 7.29 -6.54 -29.07
N ALA A 671 8.44 -6.78 -28.44
CA ALA A 671 9.07 -8.10 -28.39
C ALA A 671 8.14 -9.14 -27.76
N GLU A 672 7.46 -8.79 -26.65
CA GLU A 672 6.50 -9.70 -26.01
C GLU A 672 5.25 -9.93 -26.87
N PHE A 673 4.72 -8.90 -27.54
CA PHE A 673 3.64 -9.09 -28.51
C PHE A 673 4.05 -9.98 -29.69
N ALA A 674 5.29 -9.85 -30.17
CA ALA A 674 5.82 -10.71 -31.23
C ALA A 674 5.99 -12.16 -30.74
N ARG A 675 6.51 -12.36 -29.52
CA ARG A 675 6.64 -13.69 -28.88
C ARG A 675 5.29 -14.40 -28.75
N GLN A 676 4.23 -13.64 -28.46
CA GLN A 676 2.85 -14.15 -28.39
C GLN A 676 2.18 -14.29 -29.77
N GLU A 677 2.86 -13.93 -30.87
CA GLU A 677 2.32 -13.89 -32.24
C GLU A 677 1.13 -12.91 -32.44
N ILE A 678 1.04 -11.87 -31.59
CA ILE A 678 0.04 -10.79 -31.69
C ILE A 678 0.41 -9.80 -32.80
N VAL A 679 1.71 -9.60 -33.02
CA VAL A 679 2.27 -8.81 -34.11
C VAL A 679 3.39 -9.61 -34.78
N TYR A 680 3.74 -9.25 -36.01
CA TYR A 680 5.01 -9.67 -36.62
C TYR A 680 6.03 -8.56 -36.44
N LEU A 681 7.25 -8.94 -36.06
CA LEU A 681 8.41 -8.07 -35.97
C LEU A 681 9.46 -8.57 -36.98
N ASP A 682 9.77 -7.75 -37.98
CA ASP A 682 10.82 -8.00 -38.97
C ASP A 682 11.80 -6.82 -39.00
N GLY A 683 12.97 -7.02 -38.41
CA GLY A 683 13.91 -5.93 -38.13
C GLY A 683 13.27 -4.85 -37.27
N ASP A 684 13.18 -3.62 -37.80
CA ASP A 684 12.53 -2.47 -37.16
C ASP A 684 11.02 -2.36 -37.50
N THR A 685 10.47 -3.24 -38.35
CA THR A 685 9.07 -3.13 -38.79
C THR A 685 8.14 -4.01 -37.96
N VAL A 686 7.10 -3.39 -37.39
CA VAL A 686 6.01 -4.06 -36.66
C VAL A 686 4.75 -4.06 -37.52
N SER A 687 4.11 -5.21 -37.69
CA SER A 687 2.87 -5.33 -38.47
C SER A 687 1.84 -6.27 -37.83
N ILE A 688 0.58 -6.15 -38.26
CA ILE A 688 -0.52 -6.97 -37.74
C ILE A 688 -0.28 -8.47 -38.01
N SER A 689 -0.43 -9.31 -36.99
CA SER A 689 -0.52 -10.75 -37.14
C SER A 689 -1.98 -11.20 -37.28
N GLN A 690 -2.30 -11.92 -38.35
CA GLN A 690 -3.62 -12.53 -38.54
C GLN A 690 -3.90 -13.68 -37.56
N LYS A 691 -2.86 -14.27 -36.95
CA LYS A 691 -3.01 -15.41 -36.01
C LYS A 691 -3.72 -15.01 -34.72
N ARG A 692 -3.42 -13.82 -34.18
CA ARG A 692 -3.98 -13.31 -32.92
C ARG A 692 -4.53 -11.88 -33.05
N ILE A 693 -5.09 -11.55 -34.20
CA ILE A 693 -5.65 -10.22 -34.48
C ILE A 693 -6.73 -9.79 -33.47
N GLN A 694 -7.52 -10.74 -32.97
CA GLN A 694 -8.53 -10.46 -31.95
C GLN A 694 -7.90 -9.96 -30.65
N SER A 695 -6.81 -10.58 -30.20
CA SER A 695 -6.08 -10.13 -29.01
C SER A 695 -5.49 -8.74 -29.20
N LEU A 696 -4.87 -8.47 -30.36
CA LEU A 696 -4.38 -7.14 -30.71
C LEU A 696 -5.48 -6.08 -30.61
N ILE A 697 -6.67 -6.36 -31.16
CA ILE A 697 -7.83 -5.45 -31.11
C ILE A 697 -8.31 -5.24 -29.66
N LEU A 698 -8.31 -6.27 -28.81
CA LEU A 698 -8.73 -6.15 -27.41
C LEU A 698 -7.74 -5.30 -26.59
N TYR A 699 -6.42 -5.44 -26.82
CA TYR A 699 -5.44 -4.49 -26.28
C TYR A 699 -5.72 -3.07 -26.77
N ALA A 700 -5.79 -2.87 -28.08
CA ALA A 700 -5.99 -1.56 -28.71
C ALA A 700 -7.22 -0.80 -28.14
N ARG A 701 -8.34 -1.50 -27.98
CA ARG A 701 -9.59 -0.90 -27.47
C ARG A 701 -9.55 -0.49 -26.00
N THR A 702 -8.62 -1.01 -25.20
CA THR A 702 -8.49 -0.64 -23.79
C THR A 702 -8.19 0.85 -23.59
N ILE A 703 -7.44 1.48 -24.51
CA ILE A 703 -7.08 2.91 -24.42
C ILE A 703 -7.95 3.84 -25.28
N GLN A 704 -8.85 3.27 -26.10
CA GLN A 704 -9.60 4.02 -27.11
C GLN A 704 -10.44 5.15 -26.51
N GLU A 705 -11.10 4.92 -25.38
CA GLU A 705 -11.88 5.94 -24.66
C GLU A 705 -11.00 7.12 -24.23
N THR A 706 -9.75 6.88 -23.85
CA THR A 706 -8.79 7.92 -23.46
C THR A 706 -8.32 8.72 -24.66
N LEU A 707 -7.94 8.04 -25.75
CA LEU A 707 -7.52 8.72 -26.99
C LEU A 707 -8.65 9.55 -27.61
N GLN A 708 -9.90 9.08 -27.52
CA GLN A 708 -11.07 9.84 -27.93
C GLN A 708 -11.22 11.13 -27.12
N ARG A 709 -11.07 11.08 -25.79
CA ARG A 709 -11.13 12.29 -24.95
C ARG A 709 -10.03 13.27 -25.31
N TYR A 710 -8.80 12.79 -25.51
CA TYR A 710 -7.69 13.65 -25.95
C TYR A 710 -7.99 14.28 -27.30
N SER A 711 -8.39 13.48 -28.29
CA SER A 711 -8.72 14.00 -29.62
C SER A 711 -9.84 15.05 -29.59
N ILE A 712 -10.88 14.86 -28.77
CA ILE A 712 -11.96 15.84 -28.61
C ILE A 712 -11.40 17.19 -28.14
N ALA A 713 -10.64 17.21 -27.06
CA ALA A 713 -10.13 18.46 -26.50
C ALA A 713 -9.07 19.12 -27.38
N ILE A 714 -8.10 18.34 -27.88
CA ILE A 714 -7.01 18.88 -28.70
C ILE A 714 -7.53 19.39 -30.06
N THR A 715 -8.49 18.71 -30.67
CA THR A 715 -9.08 19.18 -31.93
C THR A 715 -9.84 20.49 -31.73
N GLN A 716 -10.62 20.62 -30.64
CA GLN A 716 -11.31 21.87 -30.33
C GLN A 716 -10.34 23.02 -30.08
N LEU A 717 -9.26 22.78 -29.34
CA LEU A 717 -8.24 23.78 -29.10
C LEU A 717 -7.45 24.16 -30.38
N ALA A 718 -7.23 23.20 -31.29
CA ALA A 718 -6.59 23.46 -32.58
C ALA A 718 -7.49 24.29 -33.52
N ASP A 719 -8.81 24.19 -33.37
CA ASP A 719 -9.79 24.92 -34.18
C ASP A 719 -10.07 26.32 -33.63
N ALA A 720 -10.16 26.44 -32.32
CA ALA A 720 -10.41 27.68 -31.59
C ALA A 720 -9.30 27.87 -30.53
N PRO A 721 -8.11 28.36 -30.93
CA PRO A 721 -6.95 28.51 -30.04
C PRO A 721 -7.15 29.50 -28.89
N GLU A 722 -8.16 30.36 -28.97
CA GLU A 722 -8.56 31.31 -27.94
C GLU A 722 -9.36 30.70 -26.78
N LEU A 723 -9.71 29.42 -26.86
CA LEU A 723 -10.53 28.74 -25.84
C LEU A 723 -9.85 28.74 -24.48
N GLY A 724 -10.43 29.47 -23.53
CA GLY A 724 -10.06 29.38 -22.14
C GLY A 724 -10.46 28.04 -21.51
N ARG A 725 -9.84 27.71 -20.36
CA ARG A 725 -10.04 26.46 -19.63
C ARG A 725 -11.51 26.03 -19.49
N ALA A 726 -12.35 26.92 -18.96
CA ALA A 726 -13.75 26.58 -18.65
C ALA A 726 -14.57 26.28 -19.92
N GLU A 727 -14.25 26.96 -21.03
CA GLU A 727 -14.95 26.79 -22.29
C GLU A 727 -14.52 25.50 -22.98
N LEU A 728 -13.21 25.22 -23.03
CA LEU A 728 -12.69 23.96 -23.55
C LEU A 728 -13.26 22.76 -22.78
N GLU A 729 -13.30 22.84 -21.44
CA GLU A 729 -13.91 21.80 -20.59
C GLU A 729 -15.39 21.57 -20.94
N GLN A 730 -16.17 22.64 -21.12
CA GLN A 730 -17.59 22.55 -21.40
C GLN A 730 -17.87 21.98 -22.80
N ARG A 731 -17.22 22.52 -23.84
CA ARG A 731 -17.39 22.06 -25.23
C ARG A 731 -16.89 20.62 -25.40
N SER A 732 -15.75 20.27 -24.79
CA SER A 732 -15.24 18.89 -24.79
C SER A 732 -16.22 17.91 -24.15
N GLN A 733 -16.83 18.30 -23.02
CA GLN A 733 -17.86 17.48 -22.38
C GLN A 733 -19.09 17.26 -23.27
N GLN A 734 -19.56 18.29 -23.99
CA GLN A 734 -20.72 18.18 -24.87
C GLN A 734 -20.46 17.22 -26.03
N VAL A 735 -19.29 17.33 -26.67
CA VAL A 735 -18.89 16.41 -27.74
C VAL A 735 -18.73 14.99 -27.21
N ALA A 736 -18.10 14.81 -26.04
CA ALA A 736 -17.98 13.49 -25.40
C ALA A 736 -19.35 12.87 -25.08
N GLN A 737 -20.33 13.66 -24.63
CA GLN A 737 -21.69 13.17 -24.39
C GLN A 737 -22.39 12.74 -25.69
N ARG A 738 -22.21 13.50 -26.79
CA ARG A 738 -22.75 13.13 -28.11
C ARG A 738 -22.11 11.83 -28.60
N LEU A 739 -20.79 11.74 -28.54
CA LEU A 739 -20.02 10.55 -28.95
C LEU A 739 -20.41 9.32 -28.11
N GLY A 740 -20.57 9.48 -26.80
CA GLY A 740 -21.00 8.39 -25.94
C GLY A 740 -22.41 7.87 -26.24
N ARG A 741 -23.33 8.74 -26.69
CA ARG A 741 -24.67 8.31 -27.13
C ARG A 741 -24.63 7.59 -28.48
N LEU A 742 -23.85 8.09 -29.44
CA LEU A 742 -23.78 7.53 -30.80
C LEU A 742 -23.02 6.20 -30.86
N HIS A 743 -21.95 6.08 -30.07
CA HIS A 743 -21.06 4.91 -30.08
C HIS A 743 -21.25 3.99 -28.86
N GLY A 744 -22.29 4.22 -28.06
CA GLY A 744 -22.66 3.35 -26.93
C GLY A 744 -21.65 3.31 -25.79
N ILE A 745 -20.86 4.36 -25.59
CA ILE A 745 -19.84 4.43 -24.52
C ILE A 745 -20.54 4.57 -23.17
N ASN A 746 -20.37 3.55 -22.31
CA ASN A 746 -20.98 3.48 -20.99
C ASN A 746 -19.92 3.61 -19.87
N ALA A 747 -18.94 4.49 -20.06
CA ALA A 747 -17.88 4.77 -19.08
C ALA A 747 -18.11 6.14 -18.42
N PRO A 748 -18.38 6.21 -17.10
CA PRO A 748 -18.66 7.48 -16.42
C PRO A 748 -17.56 8.54 -16.52
N GLU A 749 -16.30 8.11 -16.54
CA GLU A 749 -15.13 8.96 -16.68
C GLU A 749 -15.03 9.62 -18.06
N PHE A 750 -15.71 9.07 -19.08
CA PHE A 750 -15.60 9.55 -20.46
C PHE A 750 -16.09 11.00 -20.62
N PHE A 751 -17.02 11.42 -19.76
CA PHE A 751 -17.63 12.74 -19.75
C PHE A 751 -17.38 13.49 -18.43
N ASP A 752 -16.39 13.07 -17.64
CA ASP A 752 -16.05 13.72 -16.38
C ASP A 752 -15.32 15.05 -16.62
N LYS A 753 -15.79 16.12 -15.97
CA LYS A 753 -15.20 17.46 -16.10
C LYS A 753 -13.78 17.54 -15.54
N GLY A 754 -13.50 16.80 -14.48
CA GLY A 754 -12.19 16.78 -13.82
C GLY A 754 -11.09 16.21 -14.73
N VAL A 755 -11.44 15.27 -15.61
CA VAL A 755 -10.49 14.71 -16.59
C VAL A 755 -10.07 15.76 -17.62
N PHE A 756 -11.01 16.53 -18.19
CA PHE A 756 -10.68 17.61 -19.14
C PHE A 756 -9.92 18.75 -18.45
N ALA A 757 -10.26 19.07 -17.20
CA ALA A 757 -9.54 20.03 -16.39
C ALA A 757 -8.07 19.64 -16.15
N ALA A 758 -7.81 18.35 -15.90
CA ALA A 758 -6.45 17.81 -15.76
C ALA A 758 -5.69 17.90 -17.09
N LEU A 759 -6.34 17.53 -18.20
CA LEU A 759 -5.76 17.62 -19.54
C LEU A 759 -5.32 19.05 -19.90
N PHE A 760 -6.13 20.07 -19.58
CA PHE A 760 -5.76 21.48 -19.77
C PHE A 760 -4.50 21.86 -18.98
N SER A 761 -4.34 21.31 -17.78
CA SER A 761 -3.15 21.56 -16.96
C SER A 761 -1.92 20.89 -17.59
N THR A 762 -2.05 19.65 -18.08
CA THR A 762 -0.97 18.98 -18.82
C THR A 762 -0.60 19.71 -20.11
N LEU A 763 -1.57 20.32 -20.81
CA LEU A 763 -1.27 21.13 -22.00
C LEU A 763 -0.40 22.35 -21.68
N LYS A 764 -0.57 22.95 -20.49
CA LYS A 764 0.34 23.99 -20.01
C LYS A 764 1.72 23.43 -19.66
N ASP A 765 1.76 22.35 -18.89
CA ASP A 765 3.02 21.71 -18.48
C ASP A 765 3.86 21.24 -19.68
N GLN A 766 3.20 20.88 -20.78
CA GLN A 766 3.82 20.43 -22.03
C GLN A 766 3.93 21.55 -23.09
N GLU A 767 3.73 22.81 -22.69
CA GLU A 767 3.93 24.00 -23.56
C GLU A 767 3.08 24.00 -24.84
N TYR A 768 1.92 23.34 -24.84
CA TYR A 768 0.89 23.57 -25.86
C TYR A 768 0.11 24.85 -25.58
N LEU A 769 0.11 25.26 -24.32
CA LEU A 769 -0.46 26.50 -23.82
C LEU A 769 0.63 27.23 -23.01
N ASP A 770 0.82 28.52 -23.23
CA ASP A 770 1.74 29.31 -22.42
C ASP A 770 1.17 29.64 -21.01
N LEU A 771 1.92 30.41 -20.22
CA LEU A 771 1.51 30.82 -18.88
C LEU A 771 0.19 31.60 -18.89
N ASP A 772 0.00 32.46 -19.90
CA ASP A 772 -1.20 33.26 -20.14
C ASP A 772 -2.35 32.44 -20.75
N GLY A 773 -2.09 31.19 -21.15
CA GLY A 773 -3.04 30.27 -21.76
C GLY A 773 -3.20 30.45 -23.26
N GLN A 774 -2.27 31.11 -23.94
CA GLN A 774 -2.24 31.21 -25.40
C GLN A 774 -1.74 29.90 -26.00
N CYS A 775 -2.41 29.45 -27.06
CA CYS A 775 -2.16 28.18 -27.71
C CYS A 775 -1.00 28.25 -28.73
N ASP A 776 -0.02 27.35 -28.61
CA ASP A 776 0.87 27.04 -29.73
C ASP A 776 0.09 26.24 -30.77
N LEU A 777 -0.44 26.97 -31.75
CA LEU A 777 -1.30 26.41 -32.78
C LEU A 777 -0.58 25.37 -33.65
N SER A 778 0.72 25.52 -33.89
CA SER A 778 1.47 24.59 -34.75
C SER A 778 1.64 23.25 -34.03
N LYS A 779 2.15 23.30 -32.80
CA LYS A 779 2.34 22.12 -31.95
C LYS A 779 1.01 21.41 -31.68
N THR A 780 -0.05 22.17 -31.40
CA THR A 780 -1.39 21.63 -31.13
C THR A 780 -2.01 20.96 -32.37
N LYS A 781 -1.85 21.53 -33.57
CA LYS A 781 -2.31 20.91 -34.82
C LYS A 781 -1.58 19.61 -35.12
N GLU A 782 -0.28 19.54 -34.85
CA GLU A 782 0.49 18.31 -34.99
C GLU A 782 -0.02 17.22 -34.05
N LEU A 783 -0.23 17.53 -32.78
CA LEU A 783 -0.81 16.60 -31.81
C LEU A 783 -2.23 16.16 -32.22
N ALA A 784 -3.07 17.09 -32.70
CA ALA A 784 -4.40 16.77 -33.22
C ALA A 784 -4.34 15.79 -34.41
N CYS A 785 -3.38 16.00 -35.32
CA CYS A 785 -3.15 15.12 -36.47
C CYS A 785 -2.71 13.71 -36.03
N THR A 786 -1.77 13.63 -35.09
CA THR A 786 -1.29 12.36 -34.52
C THR A 786 -2.43 11.61 -33.82
N LEU A 787 -3.19 12.27 -32.95
CA LEU A 787 -4.36 11.68 -32.27
C LEU A 787 -5.42 11.23 -33.26
N SER A 788 -5.72 12.04 -34.28
CA SER A 788 -6.66 11.68 -35.33
C SER A 788 -6.25 10.36 -35.96
N LYS A 789 -5.00 10.18 -36.41
CA LYS A 789 -4.53 8.92 -37.02
C LYS A 789 -4.75 7.69 -36.14
N LEU A 790 -4.79 7.84 -34.83
CA LEU A 790 -5.05 6.76 -33.87
C LEU A 790 -6.53 6.43 -33.62
N LEU A 791 -7.49 7.12 -34.24
CA LEU A 791 -8.92 6.86 -34.05
C LEU A 791 -9.57 6.14 -35.25
N PRO A 792 -10.60 5.29 -35.00
CA PRO A 792 -11.42 4.76 -36.09
C PRO A 792 -12.14 5.85 -36.89
N THR A 793 -12.38 5.60 -38.17
CA THR A 793 -13.00 6.56 -39.10
C THR A 793 -14.36 7.07 -38.63
N GLU A 794 -15.22 6.20 -38.11
CA GLU A 794 -16.55 6.58 -37.59
C GLU A 794 -16.49 7.61 -36.44
N VAL A 795 -15.47 7.49 -35.60
CA VAL A 795 -15.22 8.39 -34.46
C VAL A 795 -14.67 9.73 -34.95
N LYS A 796 -13.71 9.69 -35.89
CA LYS A 796 -13.15 10.89 -36.55
C LYS A 796 -14.26 11.76 -37.16
N LEU A 797 -15.15 11.14 -37.94
CA LEU A 797 -16.27 11.83 -38.58
C LEU A 797 -17.21 12.46 -37.54
N THR A 798 -17.52 11.74 -36.47
CA THR A 798 -18.38 12.27 -35.39
C THR A 798 -17.77 13.50 -34.72
N ILE A 799 -16.46 13.47 -34.42
CA ILE A 799 -15.74 14.62 -33.85
C ILE A 799 -15.74 15.78 -34.86
N GLN A 800 -15.53 15.51 -36.15
CA GLN A 800 -15.56 16.53 -37.20
C GLN A 800 -16.94 17.17 -37.40
N GLU A 801 -18.02 16.39 -37.41
CA GLU A 801 -19.39 16.90 -37.52
C GLU A 801 -19.79 17.80 -36.35
N SER A 802 -19.26 17.52 -35.15
CA SER A 802 -19.51 18.36 -33.98
C SER A 802 -18.92 19.78 -34.14
N ARG A 803 -17.97 19.98 -35.06
CA ARG A 803 -17.41 21.29 -35.42
C ARG A 803 -18.37 22.14 -36.26
N GLN A 804 -19.10 21.50 -37.17
CA GLN A 804 -20.02 22.19 -38.10
C GLN A 804 -21.34 22.61 -37.44
N SER A 805 -21.62 22.11 -36.24
CA SER A 805 -22.86 22.36 -35.50
C SER A 805 -22.83 23.67 -34.69
N GLU A 806 -21.64 24.29 -34.53
CA GLU A 806 -21.40 25.48 -33.69
C GLU A 806 -21.11 26.76 -34.50
N GLY A 807 -21.18 26.68 -35.84
CA GLY A 807 -20.94 27.80 -36.77
C GLY A 807 -22.19 28.59 -37.14
#